data_AF-A0A3D3RR58-F1
#
_entry.id   AF-A0A3D3RR58-F1
#
_cell.length_a   1.000
_cell.length_b   1.000
_cell.length_c   1.000
_cell.angle_alpha   90.00
_cell.angle_beta   90.00
_cell.angle_gamma   90.00
#
_symmetry.space_group_name_H-M   'P 1'
#
loop_
_entity.id
_entity.type
_entity.pdbx_description
1 polymer ?
#
loop_
_entity_poly.entity_id
_entity_poly.type
_entity_poly.pdbx_seq_one_letter_code
_entity_poly.pdbx_strand_id
1 'polypeptide(L)'
;MRLIGYLILLVLALYFIFLKPYLLAKRIQWEVEGLSFSLERGLTFKSFLLYLPSGDFTLHLFIKEANLLPWQFYAKEFSLIEVSKAVSEKPFDYDFTNLTRLARRINLRVDNLYISTNSIPYSESLTLFIPRTEIRSGNVFSQGWTKAYWMHSQDIHSLEVYLEKAHVEGDKFIVDRAKVKSHLYSFDLKGFWEGKRGSFKAWGRIEPVEGESYSMGGIKLDLEGNVEYTRLKVAFSGRVEGLLVKNRREYRDLGIEGEYLWSWRKENALKGRLWKANTWLSFDYSLKDKTFEGSFGGIELDGKLLNVKRNIFSVVGGSIRANLEKKHLNLQAYAPILRVDQHALNNCTLKLDLDYSHTPKGSFDFLALQPFYLSIGGSFSKGGVVGEVALLDYPLQVESLSSKLSYKGSLYIKDGRLFTEGDGRLLNLTYRDMGLGPASYRLKLDGDSYSLDLKGEAFSLSGGGSLEEKSFSGRLSFMGMDLSYKDLLVKSLNGHMDIRADKNSLKLVGNLSTFLSRDRLSSHVLLSLDMTKKGEEVFGSFEGGLKDVRAFDLVYEKGSFSGKVQKERVYFSFDLDQRLRGGGQYSLKEGSYSLTGSVKDTIMGLFVDGGYSIRGVKEDLEASFGGEGRYRDFSFPIKASLSLRGNRLKASLEGFTTKDGLISIRSGGAEVYGDKDGGILEIKPIGLFIGQDLLSKLEFEKGTYRGKSLSIKGKISGVVEGNVGVSYHNTLSLTSAGTVDLTKLFSLVKSRILADGEGRVSYSLSYHGGSLSLFAESNKLILRSRYVALPLEGGLRVSLKEDRLSGSLSLRGNNRAFVLANFTGDGKLARVNLDLSDLPVLLREQSMRASLLLSGKGNLIWDYKNLSIGGRFYTSGFVNLQKLTAKRQSPPEWYKRIRLDINVASSEPLRINLPEGFLYTDLLATIKGDLYEPEYRINAHFKGGNLNYFGKNFYVRRGEATFTNKESHLDLTVLTPTPDYSIIIDIKGNPQYPKAIVRSEPPRDIREVLTTLVLGGKETEGLIPVADALISQVPQLSQIVKGAQSITGLDVKLQISPTVSPTGEVGINATISKDITEKISVEHKQSTLKNPKETYTGEEVKLTPNTSIGGRIYSDRSQEYRVRIRKKFDF
;
A
#
# COMPACT_ATOMS: atom_id res chain seq x y z
N MET A 1 -53.08 -10.47 -96.73
CA MET A 1 -52.33 -11.71 -96.42
C MET A 1 -50.87 -11.71 -96.91
N ARG A 2 -50.55 -11.36 -98.17
CA ARG A 2 -49.15 -11.29 -98.65
C ARG A 2 -48.25 -10.33 -97.85
N LEU A 3 -48.75 -9.13 -97.52
CA LEU A 3 -48.01 -8.16 -96.70
C LEU A 3 -47.66 -8.69 -95.30
N ILE A 4 -48.56 -9.46 -94.69
CA ILE A 4 -48.31 -10.13 -93.39
C ILE A 4 -47.26 -11.23 -93.57
N GLY A 5 -47.32 -12.00 -94.67
CA GLY A 5 -46.31 -13.00 -95.02
C GLY A 5 -44.91 -12.40 -95.25
N TYR A 6 -44.81 -11.26 -95.95
CA TYR A 6 -43.54 -10.55 -96.13
C TYR A 6 -43.01 -9.93 -94.84
N LEU A 7 -43.90 -9.43 -93.98
CA LEU A 7 -43.50 -8.92 -92.67
C LEU A 7 -42.98 -10.07 -91.77
N ILE A 8 -43.61 -11.23 -91.81
CA ILE A 8 -43.14 -12.44 -91.11
C ILE A 8 -41.78 -12.91 -91.66
N LEU A 9 -41.58 -12.92 -92.98
CA LEU A 9 -40.30 -13.24 -93.62
C LEU A 9 -39.21 -12.22 -93.27
N LEU A 10 -39.52 -10.93 -93.22
CA LEU A 10 -38.57 -9.88 -92.80
C LEU A 10 -38.19 -10.05 -91.32
N VAL A 11 -39.17 -10.33 -90.45
CA VAL A 11 -38.92 -10.59 -89.02
C VAL A 11 -38.09 -11.87 -88.84
N LEU A 12 -38.36 -12.93 -89.61
CA LEU A 12 -37.55 -14.14 -89.61
C LEU A 12 -36.13 -13.88 -90.16
N ALA A 13 -35.98 -13.12 -91.23
CA ALA A 13 -34.67 -12.76 -91.78
C ALA A 13 -33.85 -11.94 -90.79
N LEU A 14 -34.45 -10.90 -90.18
CA LEU A 14 -33.81 -10.11 -89.12
C LEU A 14 -33.47 -10.98 -87.90
N TYR A 15 -34.35 -11.93 -87.55
CA TYR A 15 -34.10 -12.90 -86.49
C TYR A 15 -32.90 -13.79 -86.81
N PHE A 16 -32.81 -14.39 -88.00
CA PHE A 16 -31.72 -15.32 -88.33
C PHE A 16 -30.38 -14.62 -88.65
N ILE A 17 -30.40 -13.38 -89.16
CA ILE A 17 -29.19 -12.64 -89.55
C ILE A 17 -28.59 -11.85 -88.39
N PHE A 18 -29.41 -11.14 -87.61
CA PHE A 18 -28.91 -10.25 -86.56
C PHE A 18 -29.16 -10.81 -85.17
N LEU A 19 -30.39 -11.27 -84.89
CA LEU A 19 -30.76 -11.65 -83.53
C LEU A 19 -30.14 -12.99 -83.11
N LYS A 20 -30.27 -14.04 -83.92
CA LYS A 20 -29.83 -15.41 -83.60
C LYS A 20 -28.30 -15.52 -83.45
N PRO A 21 -27.46 -14.91 -84.30
CA PRO A 21 -26.01 -14.92 -84.10
C PRO A 21 -25.60 -14.12 -82.87
N TYR A 22 -26.26 -12.99 -82.60
CA TYR A 22 -26.04 -12.20 -81.38
C TYR A 22 -26.39 -12.99 -80.12
N LEU A 23 -27.55 -13.67 -80.12
CA LEU A 23 -27.98 -14.55 -79.04
C LEU A 23 -26.97 -15.69 -78.82
N LEU A 24 -26.50 -16.37 -79.88
CA LEU A 24 -25.49 -17.43 -79.79
C LEU A 24 -24.13 -16.92 -79.27
N ALA A 25 -23.65 -15.78 -79.78
CA ALA A 25 -22.39 -15.16 -79.34
C ALA A 25 -22.42 -14.76 -77.86
N LYS A 26 -23.56 -14.29 -77.38
CA LYS A 26 -23.81 -13.97 -75.97
C LYS A 26 -24.29 -15.17 -75.15
N ARG A 27 -24.32 -16.38 -75.73
CA ARG A 27 -24.80 -17.64 -75.11
C ARG A 27 -26.22 -17.55 -74.53
N ILE A 28 -27.07 -16.69 -75.10
CA ILE A 28 -28.47 -16.50 -74.74
C ILE A 28 -29.29 -17.61 -75.39
N GLN A 29 -30.08 -18.32 -74.60
CA GLN A 29 -30.97 -19.39 -75.05
C GLN A 29 -32.41 -19.01 -74.75
N TRP A 30 -33.34 -19.31 -75.65
CA TRP A 30 -34.76 -19.11 -75.40
C TRP A 30 -35.60 -20.15 -76.13
N GLU A 31 -36.76 -20.45 -75.56
CA GLU A 31 -37.69 -21.46 -76.05
C GLU A 31 -39.12 -20.97 -75.84
N VAL A 32 -40.01 -21.21 -76.80
CA VAL A 32 -41.43 -20.85 -76.69
C VAL A 32 -42.31 -21.95 -77.24
N GLU A 33 -43.34 -22.34 -76.49
CA GLU A 33 -44.29 -23.35 -76.91
C GLU A 33 -45.72 -22.80 -76.94
N GLY A 34 -46.49 -23.24 -77.95
CA GLY A 34 -47.90 -22.91 -78.08
C GLY A 34 -48.19 -21.42 -78.31
N LEU A 35 -47.26 -20.70 -78.94
CA LEU A 35 -47.43 -19.29 -79.32
C LEU A 35 -48.58 -19.13 -80.32
N SER A 36 -49.58 -18.34 -79.96
CA SER A 36 -50.71 -17.99 -80.82
C SER A 36 -51.10 -16.53 -80.60
N PHE A 37 -51.65 -15.90 -81.64
CA PHE A 37 -52.00 -14.48 -81.61
C PHE A 37 -53.41 -14.29 -82.13
N SER A 38 -54.28 -13.64 -81.36
CA SER A 38 -55.62 -13.24 -81.80
C SER A 38 -55.93 -11.80 -81.40
N LEU A 39 -56.82 -11.13 -82.14
CA LEU A 39 -57.18 -9.74 -81.85
C LEU A 39 -57.96 -9.58 -80.53
N GLU A 40 -58.78 -10.57 -80.15
CA GLU A 40 -59.57 -10.52 -78.91
C GLU A 40 -58.79 -10.98 -77.66
N ARG A 41 -57.87 -11.95 -77.83
CA ARG A 41 -57.11 -12.53 -76.70
C ARG A 41 -55.63 -12.15 -76.73
N GLY A 42 -55.21 -11.25 -77.60
CA GLY A 42 -53.83 -10.77 -77.67
C GLY A 42 -52.80 -11.85 -78.03
N LEU A 43 -51.56 -11.63 -77.60
CA LEU A 43 -50.45 -12.58 -77.76
C LEU A 43 -50.49 -13.59 -76.62
N THR A 44 -50.75 -14.86 -76.95
CA THR A 44 -50.83 -15.95 -75.97
C THR A 44 -49.76 -17.02 -76.22
N PHE A 45 -49.17 -17.57 -75.17
CA PHE A 45 -48.27 -18.72 -75.29
C PHE A 45 -48.42 -19.66 -74.10
N LYS A 46 -48.20 -20.96 -74.33
CA LYS A 46 -48.30 -21.99 -73.28
C LYS A 46 -47.11 -21.94 -72.34
N SER A 47 -45.89 -21.82 -72.88
CA SER A 47 -44.66 -21.70 -72.10
C SER A 47 -43.65 -20.83 -72.85
N PHE A 48 -42.85 -20.06 -72.12
CA PHE A 48 -41.73 -19.28 -72.64
C PHE A 48 -40.58 -19.36 -71.64
N LEU A 49 -39.40 -19.77 -72.08
CA LEU A 49 -38.19 -19.86 -71.27
C LEU A 49 -37.08 -19.03 -71.92
N LEU A 50 -36.32 -18.27 -71.12
CA LEU A 50 -35.22 -17.43 -71.55
C LEU A 50 -34.07 -17.59 -70.55
N TYR A 51 -32.89 -17.92 -71.04
CA TYR A 51 -31.62 -17.94 -70.31
C TYR A 51 -30.67 -16.92 -70.91
N LEU A 52 -30.24 -15.95 -70.10
CA LEU A 52 -29.44 -14.80 -70.48
C LEU A 52 -28.17 -14.75 -69.61
N PRO A 53 -27.04 -15.29 -70.06
CA PRO A 53 -25.79 -15.15 -69.35
C PRO A 53 -25.10 -13.81 -69.67
N SER A 54 -24.86 -13.01 -68.64
CA SER A 54 -24.02 -11.81 -68.64
C SER A 54 -22.69 -12.11 -67.91
N GLY A 55 -21.68 -11.25 -68.07
CA GLY A 55 -20.36 -11.43 -67.45
C GLY A 55 -20.45 -11.55 -65.92
N ASP A 56 -21.27 -10.69 -65.32
CA ASP A 56 -21.39 -10.57 -63.87
C ASP A 56 -22.58 -11.33 -63.27
N PHE A 57 -23.56 -11.74 -64.07
CA PHE A 57 -24.77 -12.47 -63.63
C PHE A 57 -25.39 -13.30 -64.76
N THR A 58 -26.19 -14.32 -64.43
CA THR A 58 -27.01 -15.07 -65.39
C THR A 58 -28.48 -15.00 -65.01
N LEU A 59 -29.37 -14.72 -65.96
CA LEU A 59 -30.80 -14.53 -65.70
C LEU A 59 -31.60 -15.61 -66.43
N HIS A 60 -32.49 -16.29 -65.71
CA HIS A 60 -33.43 -17.26 -66.24
C HIS A 60 -34.85 -16.71 -66.05
N LEU A 61 -35.63 -16.66 -67.11
CA LEU A 61 -37.01 -16.20 -67.07
C LEU A 61 -37.89 -17.29 -67.67
N PHE A 62 -38.97 -17.63 -66.96
CA PHE A 62 -39.93 -18.64 -67.39
C PHE A 62 -41.35 -18.12 -67.18
N ILE A 63 -42.20 -18.20 -68.21
CA ILE A 63 -43.58 -17.72 -68.17
C ILE A 63 -44.48 -18.81 -68.72
N LYS A 64 -45.58 -19.11 -68.03
CA LYS A 64 -46.52 -20.19 -68.39
C LYS A 64 -47.95 -19.67 -68.48
N GLU A 65 -48.67 -20.14 -69.50
CA GLU A 65 -50.05 -19.78 -69.84
C GLU A 65 -50.27 -18.26 -69.76
N ALA A 66 -49.59 -17.52 -70.64
CA ALA A 66 -49.66 -16.06 -70.70
C ALA A 66 -50.62 -15.57 -71.76
N ASN A 67 -51.25 -14.43 -71.48
CA ASN A 67 -52.07 -13.64 -72.37
C ASN A 67 -51.66 -12.18 -72.22
N LEU A 68 -51.07 -11.61 -73.27
CA LEU A 68 -50.55 -10.25 -73.28
C LEU A 68 -51.38 -9.39 -74.25
N LEU A 69 -52.23 -8.53 -73.69
CA LEU A 69 -52.95 -7.46 -74.37
C LEU A 69 -52.26 -6.11 -74.07
N PRO A 70 -52.38 -5.09 -74.95
CA PRO A 70 -51.80 -3.77 -74.68
C PRO A 70 -52.30 -3.22 -73.34
N TRP A 71 -51.38 -3.02 -72.39
CA TRP A 71 -51.64 -2.55 -71.02
C TRP A 71 -52.46 -3.48 -70.13
N GLN A 72 -52.84 -4.67 -70.60
CA GLN A 72 -53.53 -5.72 -69.83
C GLN A 72 -52.76 -7.03 -69.96
N PHE A 73 -52.09 -7.44 -68.89
CA PHE A 73 -51.20 -8.59 -68.90
C PHE A 73 -51.69 -9.65 -67.93
N TYR A 74 -51.88 -10.87 -68.42
CA TYR A 74 -52.22 -12.03 -67.61
C TYR A 74 -51.18 -13.13 -67.78
N ALA A 75 -50.72 -13.72 -66.70
CA ALA A 75 -49.92 -14.94 -66.73
C ALA A 75 -50.29 -15.86 -65.57
N LYS A 76 -50.36 -17.17 -65.83
CA LYS A 76 -50.63 -18.13 -64.77
C LYS A 76 -49.42 -18.32 -63.87
N GLU A 77 -48.24 -18.50 -64.46
CA GLU A 77 -46.98 -18.57 -63.72
C GLU A 77 -45.93 -17.67 -64.39
N PHE A 78 -45.20 -16.91 -63.58
CA PHE A 78 -44.02 -16.15 -64.00
C PHE A 78 -42.90 -16.46 -63.03
N SER A 79 -41.72 -16.82 -63.54
CA SER A 79 -40.55 -17.21 -62.78
C SER A 79 -39.35 -16.43 -63.29
N LEU A 80 -38.60 -15.81 -62.40
CA LEU A 80 -37.38 -15.08 -62.69
C LEU A 80 -36.28 -15.52 -61.74
N ILE A 81 -35.20 -16.10 -62.23
CA ILE A 81 -34.04 -16.53 -61.45
C ILE A 81 -32.81 -15.76 -61.92
N GLU A 82 -32.30 -14.85 -61.11
CA GLU A 82 -31.00 -14.23 -61.31
C GLU A 82 -29.93 -15.01 -60.53
N VAL A 83 -28.74 -15.20 -61.12
CA VAL A 83 -27.58 -15.81 -60.48
C VAL A 83 -26.36 -14.93 -60.73
N SER A 84 -26.01 -14.10 -59.74
CA SER A 84 -24.84 -13.22 -59.76
C SER A 84 -23.55 -13.99 -59.46
N LYS A 85 -22.51 -13.71 -60.25
CA LYS A 85 -21.17 -14.31 -60.17
C LYS A 85 -20.10 -13.31 -59.69
N ALA A 86 -20.41 -12.02 -59.64
CA ALA A 86 -19.49 -10.96 -59.26
C ALA A 86 -19.82 -10.34 -57.90
N VAL A 87 -18.78 -9.82 -57.23
CA VAL A 87 -18.89 -9.13 -55.93
C VAL A 87 -19.42 -7.71 -56.17
N SER A 88 -20.72 -7.45 -55.93
CA SER A 88 -21.27 -6.09 -56.09
C SER A 88 -20.60 -5.09 -55.14
N GLU A 89 -20.20 -3.92 -55.63
CA GLU A 89 -19.58 -2.85 -54.83
C GLU A 89 -20.61 -2.01 -54.05
N LYS A 90 -21.87 -1.96 -54.52
CA LYS A 90 -22.98 -1.18 -53.91
C LYS A 90 -24.21 -2.08 -53.70
N PRO A 91 -25.05 -1.81 -52.69
CA PRO A 91 -26.33 -2.52 -52.55
C PRO A 91 -27.26 -2.09 -53.68
N PHE A 92 -28.35 -2.84 -53.89
CA PHE A 92 -29.37 -2.60 -54.90
C PHE A 92 -29.87 -1.13 -54.91
N ASP A 93 -29.31 -0.31 -55.79
CA ASP A 93 -29.60 1.14 -55.91
C ASP A 93 -30.68 1.38 -56.96
N TYR A 94 -31.93 1.04 -56.61
CA TYR A 94 -33.08 1.15 -57.51
C TYR A 94 -33.98 2.33 -57.15
N ASP A 95 -34.27 3.18 -58.14
CA ASP A 95 -35.21 4.30 -58.02
C ASP A 95 -36.61 3.87 -58.46
N PHE A 96 -37.56 3.85 -57.52
CA PHE A 96 -38.92 3.35 -57.75
C PHE A 96 -39.79 4.30 -58.59
N THR A 97 -39.33 5.51 -58.89
CA THR A 97 -40.11 6.53 -59.62
C THR A 97 -40.60 6.03 -60.99
N ASN A 98 -39.82 5.22 -61.68
CA ASN A 98 -40.23 4.66 -62.98
C ASN A 98 -41.26 3.53 -62.83
N LEU A 99 -41.14 2.70 -61.79
CA LEU A 99 -42.11 1.64 -61.48
C LEU A 99 -43.47 2.21 -61.06
N THR A 100 -43.50 3.27 -60.24
CA THR A 100 -44.74 3.91 -59.80
C THR A 100 -45.50 4.52 -60.98
N ARG A 101 -44.79 5.17 -61.92
CA ARG A 101 -45.39 5.67 -63.18
C ARG A 101 -45.92 4.53 -64.06
N LEU A 102 -45.21 3.41 -64.15
CA LEU A 102 -45.63 2.25 -64.94
C LEU A 102 -46.86 1.57 -64.33
N ALA A 103 -46.87 1.34 -63.02
CA ALA A 103 -47.95 0.68 -62.27
C ALA A 103 -49.31 1.38 -62.38
N ARG A 104 -49.33 2.70 -62.64
CA ARG A 104 -50.56 3.44 -62.92
C ARG A 104 -51.17 3.16 -64.29
N ARG A 105 -50.34 2.80 -65.27
CA ARG A 105 -50.75 2.63 -66.68
C ARG A 105 -51.06 1.18 -67.03
N ILE A 106 -50.51 0.22 -66.29
CA ILE A 106 -50.67 -1.21 -66.56
C ILE A 106 -51.72 -1.84 -65.65
N ASN A 107 -52.51 -2.75 -66.20
CA ASN A 107 -53.26 -3.73 -65.44
C ASN A 107 -52.56 -5.08 -65.59
N LEU A 108 -52.05 -5.63 -64.50
CA LEU A 108 -51.27 -6.87 -64.49
C LEU A 108 -51.91 -7.84 -63.52
N ARG A 109 -52.18 -9.07 -63.95
CA ARG A 109 -52.61 -10.16 -63.08
C ARG A 109 -51.71 -11.38 -63.28
N VAL A 110 -51.07 -11.82 -62.20
CA VAL A 110 -50.22 -13.01 -62.22
C VAL A 110 -50.67 -13.95 -61.11
N ASP A 111 -51.09 -15.17 -61.48
CA ASP A 111 -51.63 -16.12 -60.51
C ASP A 111 -50.53 -16.72 -59.61
N ASN A 112 -49.32 -16.94 -60.11
CA ASN A 112 -48.15 -17.33 -59.33
C ASN A 112 -46.89 -16.64 -59.85
N LEU A 113 -46.28 -15.78 -59.03
CA LEU A 113 -45.04 -15.09 -59.37
C LEU A 113 -43.90 -15.62 -58.49
N TYR A 114 -42.84 -16.10 -59.13
CA TYR A 114 -41.63 -16.61 -58.51
C TYR A 114 -40.45 -15.74 -58.91
N ILE A 115 -39.71 -15.23 -57.94
CA ILE A 115 -38.51 -14.41 -58.19
C ILE A 115 -37.42 -14.93 -57.28
N SER A 116 -36.30 -15.38 -57.82
CA SER A 116 -35.14 -15.85 -57.08
C SER A 116 -33.91 -15.07 -57.53
N THR A 117 -33.15 -14.51 -56.59
CA THR A 117 -31.88 -13.84 -56.85
C THR A 117 -30.80 -14.52 -56.04
N ASN A 118 -29.85 -15.17 -56.71
CA ASN A 118 -28.81 -16.00 -56.11
C ASN A 118 -27.47 -15.30 -56.31
N SER A 119 -26.64 -15.20 -55.30
CA SER A 119 -25.29 -14.66 -55.39
C SER A 119 -24.29 -15.71 -54.97
N ILE A 120 -23.52 -16.21 -55.94
CA ILE A 120 -22.50 -17.25 -55.70
C ILE A 120 -21.38 -16.74 -54.78
N PRO A 121 -20.81 -15.52 -54.98
CA PRO A 121 -19.70 -15.05 -54.14
C PRO A 121 -20.06 -14.91 -52.66
N TYR A 122 -21.33 -14.61 -52.35
CA TYR A 122 -21.79 -14.49 -50.97
C TYR A 122 -22.49 -15.74 -50.45
N SER A 123 -22.67 -16.76 -51.29
CA SER A 123 -23.49 -17.94 -50.98
C SER A 123 -24.88 -17.54 -50.48
N GLU A 124 -25.50 -16.54 -51.09
CA GLU A 124 -26.82 -16.00 -50.71
C GLU A 124 -27.87 -16.27 -51.78
N SER A 125 -29.12 -16.49 -51.38
CA SER A 125 -30.26 -16.53 -52.30
C SER A 125 -31.46 -15.86 -51.65
N LEU A 126 -32.16 -14.99 -52.38
CA LEU A 126 -33.45 -14.45 -51.97
C LEU A 126 -34.50 -14.93 -52.97
N THR A 127 -35.50 -15.65 -52.48
CA THR A 127 -36.54 -16.25 -53.30
C THR A 127 -37.92 -15.84 -52.80
N LEU A 128 -38.72 -15.25 -53.67
CA LEU A 128 -40.07 -14.77 -53.42
C LEU A 128 -41.08 -15.62 -54.20
N PHE A 129 -42.12 -16.07 -53.52
CA PHE A 129 -43.30 -16.72 -54.10
C PHE A 129 -44.51 -15.86 -53.78
N ILE A 130 -45.08 -15.22 -54.79
CA ILE A 130 -46.14 -14.24 -54.68
C ILE A 130 -47.39 -14.80 -55.37
N PRO A 131 -48.38 -15.32 -54.62
CA PRO A 131 -49.59 -15.89 -55.19
C PRO A 131 -50.65 -14.82 -55.48
N ARG A 132 -51.25 -14.89 -56.68
CA ARG A 132 -52.41 -14.11 -57.15
C ARG A 132 -52.24 -12.62 -56.90
N THR A 133 -51.27 -12.04 -57.61
CA THR A 133 -50.97 -10.61 -57.57
C THR A 133 -51.72 -9.90 -58.65
N GLU A 134 -52.35 -8.78 -58.30
CA GLU A 134 -53.04 -7.95 -59.26
C GLU A 134 -52.70 -6.47 -59.05
N ILE A 135 -52.37 -5.80 -60.15
CA ILE A 135 -52.21 -4.36 -60.25
C ILE A 135 -53.35 -3.86 -61.13
N ARG A 136 -54.20 -2.97 -60.59
CA ARG A 136 -55.28 -2.33 -61.34
C ARG A 136 -55.32 -0.85 -61.06
N SER A 137 -55.12 -0.03 -62.11
CA SER A 137 -55.17 1.44 -62.02
C SER A 137 -54.34 2.01 -60.88
N GLY A 138 -53.11 1.52 -60.72
CA GLY A 138 -52.20 1.94 -59.65
C GLY A 138 -52.49 1.38 -58.25
N ASN A 139 -53.58 0.63 -58.05
CA ASN A 139 -53.80 -0.14 -56.83
C ASN A 139 -53.14 -1.51 -56.97
N VAL A 140 -52.41 -1.92 -55.93
CA VAL A 140 -51.73 -3.22 -55.86
C VAL A 140 -52.33 -4.00 -54.70
N PHE A 141 -52.83 -5.20 -54.99
CA PHE A 141 -53.32 -6.10 -53.96
C PHE A 141 -52.87 -7.53 -54.25
N SER A 142 -52.61 -8.27 -53.18
CA SER A 142 -52.31 -9.70 -53.22
C SER A 142 -53.46 -10.45 -52.58
N GLN A 143 -54.03 -11.44 -53.28
CA GLN A 143 -55.10 -12.26 -52.69
C GLN A 143 -54.56 -13.35 -51.75
N GLY A 144 -53.25 -13.61 -51.75
CA GLY A 144 -52.61 -14.57 -50.88
C GLY A 144 -51.34 -14.05 -50.21
N TRP A 145 -50.80 -14.86 -49.29
CA TRP A 145 -49.55 -14.56 -48.59
C TRP A 145 -48.36 -14.80 -49.51
N THR A 146 -47.56 -13.75 -49.71
CA THR A 146 -46.24 -13.85 -50.35
C THR A 146 -45.29 -14.56 -49.42
N LYS A 147 -44.64 -15.63 -49.86
CA LYS A 147 -43.58 -16.29 -49.10
C LYS A 147 -42.23 -15.82 -49.61
N ALA A 148 -41.44 -15.24 -48.73
CA ALA A 148 -40.07 -14.85 -49.00
C ALA A 148 -39.13 -15.78 -48.23
N TYR A 149 -38.16 -16.35 -48.94
CA TYR A 149 -37.10 -17.17 -48.41
C TYR A 149 -35.78 -16.48 -48.66
N TRP A 150 -34.99 -16.24 -47.62
CA TRP A 150 -33.62 -15.79 -47.74
C TRP A 150 -32.71 -16.89 -47.22
N MET A 151 -31.83 -17.38 -48.09
CA MET A 151 -30.87 -18.44 -47.79
C MET A 151 -29.48 -17.81 -47.76
N HIS A 152 -28.71 -18.12 -46.73
CA HIS A 152 -27.30 -17.76 -46.65
C HIS A 152 -26.50 -18.98 -46.20
N SER A 153 -25.60 -19.45 -47.04
CA SER A 153 -24.90 -20.72 -46.86
C SER A 153 -25.88 -21.88 -46.65
N GLN A 154 -25.97 -22.46 -45.45
CA GLN A 154 -26.91 -23.53 -45.10
C GLN A 154 -28.16 -23.03 -44.38
N ASP A 155 -28.20 -21.76 -43.97
CA ASP A 155 -29.29 -21.20 -43.19
C ASP A 155 -30.42 -20.72 -44.10
N ILE A 156 -31.66 -21.12 -43.79
CA ILE A 156 -32.86 -20.74 -44.53
C ILE A 156 -33.77 -19.93 -43.61
N HIS A 157 -33.94 -18.65 -43.92
CA HIS A 157 -34.86 -17.75 -43.26
C HIS A 157 -36.11 -17.60 -44.12
N SER A 158 -37.29 -17.57 -43.49
CA SER A 158 -38.54 -17.35 -44.21
C SER A 158 -39.47 -16.36 -43.51
N LEU A 159 -40.20 -15.60 -44.31
CA LEU A 159 -41.25 -14.71 -43.86
C LEU A 159 -42.40 -14.73 -44.87
N GLU A 160 -43.61 -14.47 -44.36
CA GLU A 160 -44.82 -14.33 -45.17
C GLU A 160 -45.31 -12.89 -45.11
N VAL A 161 -45.59 -12.28 -46.26
CA VAL A 161 -46.16 -10.92 -46.37
C VAL A 161 -47.51 -10.98 -47.08
N TYR A 162 -48.53 -10.46 -46.43
CA TYR A 162 -49.84 -10.23 -47.01
C TYR A 162 -50.05 -8.75 -47.24
N LEU A 163 -50.06 -8.34 -48.51
CA LEU A 163 -50.35 -6.97 -48.91
C LEU A 163 -51.86 -6.80 -49.08
N GLU A 164 -52.52 -6.28 -48.05
CA GLU A 164 -53.97 -6.11 -48.02
C GLU A 164 -54.40 -4.96 -48.94
N LYS A 165 -53.69 -3.82 -48.85
CA LYS A 165 -53.96 -2.65 -49.70
C LYS A 165 -52.72 -1.77 -49.86
N ALA A 166 -52.39 -1.46 -51.11
CA ALA A 166 -51.42 -0.44 -51.48
C ALA A 166 -51.84 0.29 -52.77
N HIS A 167 -51.39 1.53 -52.93
CA HIS A 167 -51.72 2.36 -54.08
C HIS A 167 -50.58 3.34 -54.41
N VAL A 168 -50.63 3.93 -55.60
CA VAL A 168 -49.62 4.91 -56.05
C VAL A 168 -50.19 6.34 -56.04
N GLU A 169 -49.62 7.24 -55.24
CA GLU A 169 -50.00 8.67 -55.14
C GLU A 169 -48.79 9.58 -55.48
N GLY A 170 -48.90 10.54 -56.42
CA GLY A 170 -47.73 11.26 -56.95
C GLY A 170 -46.60 10.34 -57.45
N ASP A 171 -45.35 10.58 -57.05
CA ASP A 171 -44.24 9.64 -57.30
C ASP A 171 -44.04 8.65 -56.11
N LYS A 172 -45.02 8.57 -55.19
CA LYS A 172 -44.99 7.72 -53.99
C LYS A 172 -45.77 6.43 -54.19
N PHE A 173 -45.19 5.32 -53.73
CA PHE A 173 -45.89 4.06 -53.49
C PHE A 173 -46.32 4.01 -52.02
N ILE A 174 -47.62 4.00 -51.76
CA ILE A 174 -48.18 4.00 -50.40
C ILE A 174 -48.72 2.62 -50.08
N VAL A 175 -48.23 2.04 -48.99
CA VAL A 175 -48.74 0.81 -48.38
C VAL A 175 -49.68 1.22 -47.26
N ASP A 176 -50.99 1.10 -47.50
CA ASP A 176 -52.01 1.42 -46.49
C ASP A 176 -51.98 0.40 -45.35
N ARG A 177 -51.93 -0.88 -45.72
CA ARG A 177 -51.81 -1.99 -44.79
C ARG A 177 -51.17 -3.21 -45.43
N ALA A 178 -50.12 -3.70 -44.78
CA ALA A 178 -49.51 -4.99 -45.03
C ALA A 178 -49.39 -5.75 -43.70
N LYS A 179 -49.51 -7.07 -43.74
CA LYS A 179 -49.24 -7.93 -42.60
C LYS A 179 -48.01 -8.76 -42.91
N VAL A 180 -47.04 -8.73 -42.03
CA VAL A 180 -45.82 -9.54 -42.12
C VAL A 180 -45.87 -10.54 -40.98
N LYS A 181 -45.62 -11.82 -41.25
CA LYS A 181 -45.49 -12.84 -40.21
C LYS A 181 -44.34 -13.78 -40.53
N SER A 182 -43.73 -14.31 -39.49
CA SER A 182 -42.79 -15.42 -39.52
C SER A 182 -43.13 -16.35 -38.35
N HIS A 183 -42.38 -17.44 -38.20
CA HIS A 183 -42.47 -18.31 -37.01
C HIS A 183 -42.10 -17.59 -35.71
N LEU A 184 -41.39 -16.45 -35.78
CA LEU A 184 -40.93 -15.70 -34.59
C LEU A 184 -41.65 -14.37 -34.37
N TYR A 185 -42.39 -13.85 -35.34
CA TYR A 185 -42.97 -12.50 -35.21
C TYR A 185 -44.16 -12.28 -36.13
N SER A 186 -45.00 -11.32 -35.77
CA SER A 186 -46.12 -10.85 -36.59
C SER A 186 -46.32 -9.34 -36.42
N PHE A 187 -46.36 -8.61 -37.55
CA PHE A 187 -46.50 -7.16 -37.60
C PHE A 187 -47.53 -6.73 -38.64
N ASP A 188 -48.35 -5.76 -38.28
CA ASP A 188 -49.05 -4.90 -39.23
C ASP A 188 -48.12 -3.73 -39.61
N LEU A 189 -48.08 -3.36 -40.89
CA LEU A 189 -47.21 -2.31 -41.43
C LEU A 189 -48.00 -1.37 -42.34
N LYS A 190 -47.72 -0.08 -42.23
CA LYS A 190 -48.11 0.97 -43.18
C LYS A 190 -46.92 1.84 -43.50
N GLY A 191 -46.87 2.46 -44.67
CA GLY A 191 -45.75 3.31 -45.03
C GLY A 191 -45.82 3.83 -46.45
N PHE A 192 -44.78 4.54 -46.85
CA PHE A 192 -44.63 4.98 -48.23
C PHE A 192 -43.17 4.88 -48.70
N TRP A 193 -43.01 4.83 -50.02
CA TRP A 193 -41.73 4.89 -50.70
C TRP A 193 -41.74 5.94 -51.80
N GLU A 194 -40.77 6.84 -51.82
CA GLU A 194 -40.59 7.94 -52.76
C GLU A 194 -39.16 7.96 -53.30
N GLY A 195 -39.01 7.68 -54.60
CA GLY A 195 -37.70 7.57 -55.25
C GLY A 195 -36.80 6.50 -54.62
N LYS A 196 -35.73 6.94 -53.94
CA LYS A 196 -34.76 6.08 -53.23
C LYS A 196 -34.96 6.01 -51.72
N ARG A 197 -36.00 6.67 -51.19
CA ARG A 197 -36.26 6.80 -49.75
C ARG A 197 -37.67 6.33 -49.42
N GLY A 198 -37.87 5.84 -48.21
CA GLY A 198 -39.17 5.46 -47.71
C GLY A 198 -39.27 5.65 -46.21
N SER A 199 -40.50 5.61 -45.70
CA SER A 199 -40.74 5.51 -44.27
C SER A 199 -41.90 4.58 -43.98
N PHE A 200 -41.87 3.91 -42.83
CA PHE A 200 -42.92 3.02 -42.41
C PHE A 200 -43.20 3.13 -40.91
N LYS A 201 -44.43 2.79 -40.54
CA LYS A 201 -44.82 2.47 -39.18
C LYS A 201 -45.34 1.05 -39.15
N ALA A 202 -44.85 0.25 -38.20
CA ALA A 202 -45.33 -1.10 -38.00
C ALA A 202 -45.65 -1.33 -36.53
N TRP A 203 -46.66 -2.15 -36.24
CA TRP A 203 -47.01 -2.52 -34.87
C TRP A 203 -47.35 -3.99 -34.82
N GLY A 204 -46.91 -4.67 -33.77
CA GLY A 204 -47.03 -6.12 -33.73
C GLY A 204 -46.37 -6.72 -32.53
N ARG A 205 -46.07 -8.02 -32.65
CA ARG A 205 -45.42 -8.78 -31.60
C ARG A 205 -44.36 -9.72 -32.12
N ILE A 206 -43.33 -9.92 -31.32
CA ILE A 206 -42.40 -11.03 -31.40
C ILE A 206 -42.95 -12.12 -30.47
N GLU A 207 -43.00 -13.35 -30.95
CA GLU A 207 -43.51 -14.50 -30.21
C GLU A 207 -42.56 -14.87 -29.04
N PRO A 208 -43.07 -15.53 -27.99
CA PRO A 208 -42.26 -15.95 -26.85
C PRO A 208 -41.07 -16.84 -27.25
N VAL A 209 -39.96 -16.70 -26.52
CA VAL A 209 -38.72 -17.47 -26.74
C VAL A 209 -38.34 -18.19 -25.45
N GLU A 210 -38.16 -19.51 -25.52
CA GLU A 210 -37.68 -20.33 -24.40
C GLU A 210 -36.27 -20.88 -24.65
N GLY A 211 -35.45 -20.86 -23.61
CA GLY A 211 -34.11 -21.45 -23.59
C GLY A 211 -33.84 -22.21 -22.28
N GLU A 212 -32.69 -22.89 -22.20
CA GLU A 212 -32.38 -23.77 -21.06
C GLU A 212 -32.34 -23.06 -19.70
N SER A 213 -32.00 -21.78 -19.69
CA SER A 213 -31.83 -20.97 -18.47
C SER A 213 -32.60 -19.66 -18.51
N TYR A 214 -33.49 -19.47 -19.48
CA TYR A 214 -34.37 -18.31 -19.53
C TYR A 214 -35.63 -18.59 -20.32
N SER A 215 -36.73 -17.91 -19.99
CA SER A 215 -37.95 -17.87 -20.79
C SER A 215 -38.39 -16.42 -20.92
N MET A 216 -38.56 -15.95 -22.15
CA MET A 216 -38.99 -14.58 -22.46
C MET A 216 -40.37 -14.64 -23.12
N GLY A 217 -41.34 -13.99 -22.49
CA GLY A 217 -42.69 -13.81 -23.03
C GLY A 217 -42.69 -12.94 -24.28
N GLY A 218 -43.87 -12.82 -24.90
CA GLY A 218 -44.01 -12.08 -26.15
C GLY A 218 -43.59 -10.61 -26.01
N ILE A 219 -43.01 -10.05 -27.07
CA ILE A 219 -42.61 -8.64 -27.11
C ILE A 219 -43.55 -7.89 -28.03
N LYS A 220 -44.36 -6.99 -27.47
CA LYS A 220 -45.19 -6.07 -28.26
C LYS A 220 -44.36 -4.87 -28.65
N LEU A 221 -44.31 -4.54 -29.94
CA LEU A 221 -43.48 -3.47 -30.49
C LEU A 221 -44.26 -2.59 -31.47
N ASP A 222 -44.03 -1.29 -31.32
CA ASP A 222 -44.31 -0.24 -32.29
C ASP A 222 -42.97 0.19 -32.91
N LEU A 223 -42.90 0.18 -34.24
CA LEU A 223 -41.73 0.44 -35.06
C LEU A 223 -42.00 1.65 -35.95
N GLU A 224 -41.02 2.54 -36.05
CA GLU A 224 -41.04 3.68 -36.98
C GLU A 224 -39.70 3.75 -37.70
N GLY A 225 -39.72 3.49 -39.01
CA GLY A 225 -38.51 3.33 -39.80
C GLY A 225 -38.40 4.29 -40.96
N ASN A 226 -37.18 4.78 -41.19
CA ASN A 226 -36.76 5.45 -42.42
C ASN A 226 -35.86 4.51 -43.20
N VAL A 227 -36.17 4.31 -44.47
CA VAL A 227 -35.48 3.38 -45.37
C VAL A 227 -34.85 4.15 -46.51
N GLU A 228 -33.56 3.95 -46.72
CA GLU A 228 -32.82 4.31 -47.91
C GLU A 228 -32.12 3.05 -48.42
N TYR A 229 -31.81 2.96 -49.72
CA TYR A 229 -31.18 1.77 -50.30
C TYR A 229 -29.82 1.37 -49.67
N THR A 230 -29.10 2.29 -49.01
CA THR A 230 -27.85 2.01 -48.29
C THR A 230 -28.00 2.08 -46.77
N ARG A 231 -29.15 2.50 -46.25
CA ARG A 231 -29.33 2.79 -44.83
C ARG A 231 -30.76 2.55 -44.38
N LEU A 232 -30.93 1.80 -43.30
CA LEU A 232 -32.20 1.60 -42.62
C LEU A 232 -32.04 2.05 -41.16
N LYS A 233 -32.90 2.96 -40.73
CA LYS A 233 -32.97 3.41 -39.34
C LYS A 233 -34.38 3.22 -38.82
N VAL A 234 -34.57 2.35 -37.83
CA VAL A 234 -35.87 2.00 -37.26
C VAL A 234 -35.86 2.27 -35.78
N ALA A 235 -36.64 3.25 -35.32
CA ALA A 235 -36.93 3.41 -33.91
C ALA A 235 -37.97 2.36 -33.48
N PHE A 236 -37.82 1.79 -32.29
CA PHE A 236 -38.78 0.86 -31.71
C PHE A 236 -39.14 1.28 -30.29
N SER A 237 -40.39 1.03 -29.90
CA SER A 237 -40.87 1.18 -28.52
C SER A 237 -41.93 0.12 -28.22
N GLY A 238 -42.04 -0.33 -26.97
CA GLY A 238 -42.97 -1.40 -26.65
C GLY A 238 -42.83 -1.99 -25.26
N ARG A 239 -43.31 -3.23 -25.10
CA ARG A 239 -43.30 -3.97 -23.84
C ARG A 239 -42.98 -5.45 -24.03
N VAL A 240 -42.13 -5.98 -23.16
CA VAL A 240 -41.87 -7.42 -22.98
C VAL A 240 -42.79 -7.93 -21.87
N GLU A 241 -43.62 -8.93 -22.16
CA GLU A 241 -44.63 -9.44 -21.21
C GLU A 241 -43.99 -10.07 -19.95
N GLY A 242 -42.90 -10.83 -20.13
CA GLY A 242 -42.20 -11.44 -19.02
C GLY A 242 -40.80 -11.92 -19.38
N LEU A 243 -39.91 -11.95 -18.41
CA LEU A 243 -38.58 -12.55 -18.50
C LEU A 243 -38.31 -13.36 -17.24
N LEU A 244 -38.33 -14.67 -17.37
CA LEU A 244 -37.96 -15.63 -16.33
C LEU A 244 -36.49 -16.02 -16.52
N VAL A 245 -35.65 -15.76 -15.52
CA VAL A 245 -34.21 -16.08 -15.52
C VAL A 245 -33.94 -17.27 -14.61
N LYS A 246 -33.19 -18.25 -15.12
CA LYS A 246 -32.82 -19.53 -14.49
C LYS A 246 -34.00 -20.31 -13.89
N ASN A 247 -35.21 -20.11 -14.41
CA ASN A 247 -36.46 -20.64 -13.85
C ASN A 247 -36.69 -20.30 -12.37
N ARG A 248 -36.10 -19.20 -11.88
CA ARG A 248 -36.10 -18.84 -10.45
C ARG A 248 -36.61 -17.43 -10.18
N ARG A 249 -36.34 -16.49 -11.11
CA ARG A 249 -36.67 -15.07 -10.95
C ARG A 249 -37.37 -14.53 -12.17
N GLU A 250 -38.52 -13.90 -11.97
CA GLU A 250 -39.39 -13.41 -13.04
C GLU A 250 -39.49 -11.88 -13.05
N TYR A 251 -39.36 -11.29 -14.23
CA TYR A 251 -39.53 -9.86 -14.50
C TYR A 251 -40.68 -9.68 -15.48
N ARG A 252 -41.85 -9.27 -15.01
CA ARG A 252 -43.03 -9.03 -15.86
C ARG A 252 -43.05 -7.60 -16.40
N ASP A 253 -43.72 -7.35 -17.51
CA ASP A 253 -44.03 -6.00 -18.04
C ASP A 253 -42.83 -5.06 -18.13
N LEU A 254 -41.75 -5.49 -18.79
CA LEU A 254 -40.57 -4.64 -19.02
C LEU A 254 -40.84 -3.70 -20.20
N GLY A 255 -40.65 -2.39 -20.01
CA GLY A 255 -40.63 -1.43 -21.11
C GLY A 255 -39.40 -1.64 -22.00
N ILE A 256 -39.56 -1.49 -23.31
CA ILE A 256 -38.47 -1.56 -24.29
C ILE A 256 -38.53 -0.36 -25.23
N GLU A 257 -37.38 0.25 -25.51
CA GLU A 257 -37.24 1.28 -26.55
C GLU A 257 -35.84 1.25 -27.15
N GLY A 258 -35.68 1.78 -28.37
CA GLY A 258 -34.38 1.87 -28.99
C GLY A 258 -34.42 2.13 -30.48
N GLU A 259 -33.31 1.85 -31.14
CA GLU A 259 -33.14 1.97 -32.58
C GLU A 259 -32.38 0.79 -33.18
N TYR A 260 -32.85 0.32 -34.33
CA TYR A 260 -32.13 -0.57 -35.22
C TYR A 260 -31.49 0.25 -36.34
N LEU A 261 -30.18 0.09 -36.51
CA LEU A 261 -29.38 0.80 -37.50
C LEU A 261 -28.71 -0.21 -38.42
N TRP A 262 -29.00 -0.12 -39.70
CA TRP A 262 -28.31 -0.85 -40.74
C TRP A 262 -27.78 0.12 -41.79
N SER A 263 -26.50 -0.02 -42.12
CA SER A 263 -25.81 0.72 -43.18
C SER A 263 -24.94 -0.25 -43.96
N TRP A 264 -25.06 -0.26 -45.28
CA TRP A 264 -24.37 -1.21 -46.15
C TRP A 264 -22.87 -1.34 -45.81
N ARG A 265 -22.45 -2.56 -45.45
CA ARG A 265 -21.07 -2.97 -45.05
C ARG A 265 -20.43 -2.21 -43.87
N LYS A 266 -21.08 -1.19 -43.31
CA LYS A 266 -20.54 -0.36 -42.22
C LYS A 266 -21.13 -0.75 -40.87
N GLU A 267 -22.45 -0.68 -40.74
CA GLU A 267 -23.13 -0.77 -39.45
C GLU A 267 -24.31 -1.73 -39.54
N ASN A 268 -24.46 -2.62 -38.57
CA ASN A 268 -25.66 -3.43 -38.38
C ASN A 268 -25.80 -3.67 -36.88
N ALA A 269 -26.51 -2.77 -36.23
CA ALA A 269 -26.54 -2.69 -34.77
C ALA A 269 -27.96 -2.44 -34.27
N LEU A 270 -28.27 -3.04 -33.12
CA LEU A 270 -29.49 -2.83 -32.37
C LEU A 270 -29.13 -2.18 -31.04
N LYS A 271 -29.58 -0.95 -30.83
CA LYS A 271 -29.35 -0.19 -29.60
C LYS A 271 -30.65 0.02 -28.89
N GLY A 272 -30.67 -0.07 -27.58
CA GLY A 272 -31.89 0.14 -26.84
C GLY A 272 -31.75 0.14 -25.34
N ARG A 273 -32.91 0.20 -24.71
CA ARG A 273 -33.08 0.16 -23.27
C ARG A 273 -34.28 -0.71 -22.93
N LEU A 274 -34.10 -1.56 -21.93
CA LEU A 274 -35.13 -2.26 -21.19
C LEU A 274 -35.24 -1.64 -19.80
N TRP A 275 -36.46 -1.43 -19.28
CA TRP A 275 -36.61 -0.92 -17.92
C TRP A 275 -37.95 -1.29 -17.28
N LYS A 276 -37.94 -1.34 -15.95
CA LYS A 276 -39.10 -1.38 -15.08
C LYS A 276 -38.73 -0.83 -13.71
N ALA A 277 -39.43 0.22 -13.29
CA ALA A 277 -39.12 0.93 -12.04
C ALA A 277 -37.62 1.26 -11.94
N ASN A 278 -36.93 0.70 -10.94
CA ASN A 278 -35.50 0.92 -10.72
C ASN A 278 -34.60 -0.09 -11.45
N THR A 279 -35.17 -1.13 -12.07
CA THR A 279 -34.44 -2.13 -12.86
C THR A 279 -34.34 -1.66 -14.30
N TRP A 280 -33.14 -1.64 -14.86
CA TRP A 280 -32.92 -1.23 -16.24
C TRP A 280 -31.71 -1.93 -16.86
N LEU A 281 -31.72 -2.03 -18.19
CA LEU A 281 -30.63 -2.52 -19.04
C LEU A 281 -30.58 -1.65 -20.29
N SER A 282 -29.52 -0.90 -20.49
CA SER A 282 -29.18 -0.29 -21.77
C SER A 282 -28.25 -1.24 -22.52
N PHE A 283 -28.46 -1.41 -23.82
CA PHE A 283 -27.69 -2.34 -24.64
C PHE A 283 -27.40 -1.79 -26.04
N ASP A 284 -26.29 -2.24 -26.59
CA ASP A 284 -25.84 -2.07 -27.96
C ASP A 284 -25.39 -3.44 -28.46
N TYR A 285 -26.05 -3.95 -29.49
CA TYR A 285 -25.80 -5.26 -30.07
C TYR A 285 -25.38 -5.10 -31.52
N SER A 286 -24.11 -5.37 -31.82
CA SER A 286 -23.63 -5.50 -33.20
C SER A 286 -24.04 -6.87 -33.74
N LEU A 287 -24.96 -6.90 -34.70
CA LEU A 287 -25.35 -8.13 -35.41
C LEU A 287 -24.20 -8.64 -36.30
N LYS A 288 -23.34 -7.73 -36.78
CA LYS A 288 -22.18 -8.08 -37.61
C LYS A 288 -21.12 -8.83 -36.81
N ASP A 289 -20.77 -8.31 -35.63
CA ASP A 289 -19.69 -8.87 -34.79
C ASP A 289 -20.22 -9.81 -33.70
N LYS A 290 -21.54 -10.05 -33.68
CA LYS A 290 -22.28 -10.81 -32.66
C LYS A 290 -21.88 -10.43 -31.24
N THR A 291 -21.62 -9.14 -31.03
CA THR A 291 -21.12 -8.60 -29.77
C THR A 291 -22.21 -7.76 -29.13
N PHE A 292 -22.60 -8.17 -27.93
CA PHE A 292 -23.52 -7.49 -27.04
C PHE A 292 -22.75 -6.71 -26.01
N GLU A 293 -22.98 -5.41 -25.93
CA GLU A 293 -22.48 -4.55 -24.87
C GLU A 293 -23.68 -3.94 -24.15
N GLY A 294 -23.69 -3.98 -22.82
CA GLY A 294 -24.79 -3.44 -22.05
C GLY A 294 -24.37 -2.92 -20.70
N SER A 295 -25.16 -2.00 -20.17
CA SER A 295 -25.09 -1.51 -18.80
C SER A 295 -26.44 -1.72 -18.13
N PHE A 296 -26.45 -2.24 -16.91
CA PHE A 296 -27.68 -2.53 -16.17
C PHE A 296 -27.65 -1.95 -14.77
N GLY A 297 -28.81 -1.82 -14.17
CA GLY A 297 -28.98 -1.36 -12.79
C GLY A 297 -30.25 -1.93 -12.18
N GLY A 298 -30.27 -2.05 -10.85
CA GLY A 298 -31.48 -2.43 -10.13
C GLY A 298 -31.89 -3.90 -10.25
N ILE A 299 -30.97 -4.81 -10.57
CA ILE A 299 -31.26 -6.25 -10.64
C ILE A 299 -31.21 -6.84 -9.23
N GLU A 300 -32.27 -7.52 -8.80
CA GLU A 300 -32.29 -8.18 -7.49
C GLU A 300 -31.57 -9.53 -7.53
N LEU A 301 -30.64 -9.72 -6.59
CA LEU A 301 -29.86 -10.93 -6.36
C LEU A 301 -30.26 -11.53 -5.02
N ASP A 302 -30.87 -12.71 -5.02
CA ASP A 302 -31.30 -13.40 -3.80
C ASP A 302 -30.89 -14.90 -3.79
N GLY A 303 -31.05 -15.54 -2.62
CA GLY A 303 -30.77 -16.97 -2.44
C GLY A 303 -31.57 -17.87 -3.38
N LYS A 304 -32.75 -17.42 -3.83
CA LYS A 304 -33.60 -18.15 -4.79
C LYS A 304 -32.98 -18.12 -6.19
N LEU A 305 -32.56 -16.96 -6.69
CA LEU A 305 -31.88 -16.79 -7.97
C LEU A 305 -30.56 -17.58 -8.01
N LEU A 306 -29.79 -17.51 -6.92
CA LEU A 306 -28.51 -18.21 -6.76
C LEU A 306 -28.65 -19.71 -6.44
N ASN A 307 -29.82 -20.17 -6.00
CA ASN A 307 -30.09 -21.54 -5.52
C ASN A 307 -29.18 -21.98 -4.37
N VAL A 308 -29.16 -21.17 -3.32
CA VAL A 308 -28.46 -21.46 -2.07
C VAL A 308 -29.44 -21.35 -0.91
N LYS A 309 -29.33 -22.24 0.09
CA LYS A 309 -30.19 -22.26 1.29
C LYS A 309 -29.81 -21.19 2.33
N ARG A 310 -28.90 -20.27 1.98
CA ARG A 310 -28.47 -19.16 2.82
C ARG A 310 -29.29 -17.92 2.56
N ASN A 311 -29.43 -17.07 3.57
CA ASN A 311 -30.19 -15.83 3.44
C ASN A 311 -29.33 -14.80 2.69
N ILE A 312 -29.45 -14.74 1.37
CA ILE A 312 -28.70 -13.78 0.53
C ILE A 312 -29.67 -12.80 -0.13
N PHE A 313 -29.35 -11.51 -0.08
CA PHE A 313 -30.12 -10.45 -0.74
C PHE A 313 -29.25 -9.24 -1.13
N SER A 314 -29.39 -8.75 -2.37
CA SER A 314 -28.70 -7.57 -2.88
C SER A 314 -29.43 -6.97 -4.09
N VAL A 315 -29.14 -5.72 -4.41
CA VAL A 315 -29.50 -5.09 -5.69
C VAL A 315 -28.23 -4.73 -6.45
N VAL A 316 -28.07 -5.22 -7.67
CA VAL A 316 -26.85 -5.10 -8.49
C VAL A 316 -27.09 -4.25 -9.74
N GLY A 317 -26.09 -3.46 -10.08
CA GLY A 317 -25.93 -2.81 -11.38
C GLY A 317 -24.56 -3.13 -11.96
N GLY A 318 -24.25 -2.71 -13.18
CA GLY A 318 -22.99 -3.07 -13.81
C GLY A 318 -22.98 -2.94 -15.32
N SER A 319 -21.95 -3.51 -15.93
CA SER A 319 -21.78 -3.63 -17.38
C SER A 319 -21.52 -5.07 -17.78
N ILE A 320 -21.98 -5.44 -18.96
CA ILE A 320 -21.81 -6.76 -19.55
C ILE A 320 -21.33 -6.59 -20.99
N ARG A 321 -20.34 -7.38 -21.39
CA ARG A 321 -19.86 -7.48 -22.76
C ARG A 321 -19.79 -8.96 -23.11
N ALA A 322 -20.61 -9.40 -24.07
CA ALA A 322 -20.64 -10.78 -24.53
C ALA A 322 -20.35 -10.83 -26.03
N ASN A 323 -19.36 -11.60 -26.44
CA ASN A 323 -19.19 -11.98 -27.83
C ASN A 323 -19.75 -13.40 -28.01
N LEU A 324 -20.91 -13.50 -28.65
CA LEU A 324 -21.67 -14.73 -28.75
C LEU A 324 -21.02 -15.74 -29.71
N GLU A 325 -20.22 -15.27 -30.67
CA GLU A 325 -19.51 -16.11 -31.63
C GLU A 325 -18.23 -16.71 -31.04
N LYS A 326 -17.40 -15.86 -30.42
CA LYS A 326 -16.20 -16.27 -29.68
C LYS A 326 -16.55 -16.96 -28.36
N LYS A 327 -17.83 -17.00 -27.98
CA LYS A 327 -18.34 -17.59 -26.73
C LYS A 327 -17.60 -17.06 -25.50
N HIS A 328 -17.50 -15.74 -25.44
CA HIS A 328 -16.77 -15.02 -24.41
C HIS A 328 -17.67 -14.01 -23.72
N LEU A 329 -17.65 -13.96 -22.39
CA LEU A 329 -18.46 -13.08 -21.57
C LEU A 329 -17.59 -12.36 -20.54
N ASN A 330 -17.65 -11.03 -20.53
CA ASN A 330 -17.13 -10.19 -19.47
C ASN A 330 -18.31 -9.50 -18.76
N LEU A 331 -18.34 -9.58 -17.44
CA LEU A 331 -19.36 -8.98 -16.60
C LEU A 331 -18.67 -8.23 -15.47
N GLN A 332 -19.05 -6.98 -15.27
CA GLN A 332 -18.66 -6.18 -14.12
C GLN A 332 -19.94 -5.76 -13.42
N ALA A 333 -20.15 -6.20 -12.19
CA ALA A 333 -21.30 -5.86 -11.38
C ALA A 333 -20.86 -5.11 -10.13
N TYR A 334 -21.75 -4.27 -9.62
CA TYR A 334 -21.63 -3.49 -8.41
C TYR A 334 -22.93 -3.58 -7.63
N ALA A 335 -22.82 -3.89 -6.35
CA ALA A 335 -23.89 -3.93 -5.37
C ALA A 335 -23.55 -2.95 -4.24
N PRO A 336 -24.36 -1.90 -4.01
CA PRO A 336 -24.18 -1.02 -2.87
C PRO A 336 -24.24 -1.78 -1.54
N ILE A 337 -25.09 -2.82 -1.45
CA ILE A 337 -25.22 -3.69 -0.27
C ILE A 337 -25.61 -5.12 -0.67
N LEU A 338 -24.88 -6.10 -0.15
CA LEU A 338 -25.11 -7.53 -0.23
C LEU A 338 -25.25 -8.11 1.18
N ARG A 339 -26.44 -8.55 1.54
CA ARG A 339 -26.72 -9.25 2.80
C ARG A 339 -26.49 -10.74 2.62
N VAL A 340 -25.77 -11.35 3.55
CA VAL A 340 -25.51 -12.80 3.65
C VAL A 340 -25.66 -13.22 5.11
N ASP A 341 -26.71 -13.99 5.41
CA ASP A 341 -27.09 -14.43 6.75
C ASP A 341 -27.22 -13.25 7.72
N GLN A 342 -26.39 -13.18 8.76
CA GLN A 342 -26.35 -12.06 9.72
C GLN A 342 -25.46 -10.88 9.25
N HIS A 343 -24.79 -11.00 8.10
CA HIS A 343 -23.84 -10.00 7.61
C HIS A 343 -24.43 -9.12 6.52
N ALA A 344 -24.13 -7.83 6.55
CA ALA A 344 -24.48 -6.87 5.52
C ALA A 344 -23.20 -6.27 4.93
N LEU A 345 -22.80 -6.70 3.74
CA LEU A 345 -21.60 -6.25 3.03
C LEU A 345 -21.94 -5.05 2.16
N ASN A 346 -21.21 -3.94 2.26
CA ASN A 346 -21.43 -2.77 1.42
C ASN A 346 -20.34 -2.61 0.35
N ASN A 347 -20.69 -1.91 -0.73
CA ASN A 347 -19.83 -1.59 -1.86
C ASN A 347 -19.17 -2.83 -2.47
N CYS A 348 -19.99 -3.81 -2.82
CA CYS A 348 -19.53 -5.04 -3.45
C CYS A 348 -19.32 -4.83 -4.95
N THR A 349 -18.18 -5.25 -5.50
CA THR A 349 -17.96 -5.36 -6.94
C THR A 349 -17.67 -6.81 -7.33
N LEU A 350 -18.18 -7.26 -8.46
CA LEU A 350 -17.87 -8.55 -9.04
C LEU A 350 -17.40 -8.33 -10.47
N LYS A 351 -16.19 -8.76 -10.80
CA LYS A 351 -15.75 -8.94 -12.17
C LYS A 351 -15.79 -10.42 -12.49
N LEU A 352 -16.32 -10.77 -13.64
CA LEU A 352 -16.42 -12.14 -14.13
C LEU A 352 -15.99 -12.14 -15.58
N ASP A 353 -15.11 -13.06 -15.91
CA ASP A 353 -14.65 -13.31 -17.27
C ASP A 353 -14.82 -14.80 -17.56
N LEU A 354 -15.53 -15.13 -18.63
CA LEU A 354 -15.95 -16.49 -18.94
C LEU A 354 -15.70 -16.78 -20.41
N ASP A 355 -14.89 -17.81 -20.67
CA ASP A 355 -14.71 -18.44 -21.97
C ASP A 355 -15.44 -19.79 -21.97
N TYR A 356 -16.51 -19.86 -22.75
CA TYR A 356 -17.35 -21.05 -22.92
C TYR A 356 -17.27 -21.60 -24.35
N SER A 357 -16.16 -21.34 -25.06
CA SER A 357 -15.90 -21.90 -26.39
C SER A 357 -15.74 -23.43 -26.38
N HIS A 358 -15.10 -23.97 -25.34
CA HIS A 358 -14.83 -25.39 -25.13
C HIS A 358 -15.28 -25.85 -23.72
N THR A 359 -14.40 -26.47 -22.92
CA THR A 359 -14.66 -26.69 -21.49
C THR A 359 -14.82 -25.34 -20.79
N PRO A 360 -15.98 -25.06 -20.16
CA PRO A 360 -16.21 -23.75 -19.55
C PRO A 360 -15.11 -23.45 -18.54
N LYS A 361 -14.41 -22.35 -18.78
CA LYS A 361 -13.39 -21.83 -17.89
C LYS A 361 -13.58 -20.33 -17.74
N GLY A 362 -13.27 -19.82 -16.58
CA GLY A 362 -13.39 -18.39 -16.34
C GLY A 362 -12.58 -17.94 -15.16
N SER A 363 -12.56 -16.63 -14.97
CA SER A 363 -12.07 -15.98 -13.77
C SER A 363 -13.16 -15.12 -13.15
N PHE A 364 -13.09 -14.97 -11.85
CA PHE A 364 -13.94 -14.06 -11.11
C PHE A 364 -13.08 -13.29 -10.11
N ASP A 365 -13.51 -12.08 -9.80
CA ASP A 365 -12.94 -11.22 -8.77
C ASP A 365 -14.09 -10.52 -8.08
N PHE A 366 -14.46 -11.03 -6.91
CA PHE A 366 -15.43 -10.43 -6.02
C PHE A 366 -14.69 -9.60 -4.98
N LEU A 367 -15.21 -8.42 -4.69
CA LEU A 367 -14.70 -7.50 -3.69
C LEU A 367 -15.88 -6.95 -2.90
N ALA A 368 -15.78 -6.88 -1.59
CA ALA A 368 -16.65 -6.10 -0.71
C ALA A 368 -15.75 -5.25 0.18
N LEU A 369 -16.13 -4.00 0.42
CA LEU A 369 -15.25 -3.05 1.12
C LEU A 369 -15.64 -2.81 2.58
N GLN A 370 -16.90 -3.07 2.95
CA GLN A 370 -17.43 -2.77 4.28
C GLN A 370 -18.44 -3.83 4.73
N PRO A 371 -18.69 -4.01 6.05
CA PRO A 371 -17.95 -3.43 7.17
C PRO A 371 -16.53 -3.99 7.31
N PHE A 372 -16.25 -5.08 6.60
CA PHE A 372 -14.95 -5.70 6.48
C PHE A 372 -14.62 -5.87 4.99
N TYR A 373 -13.33 -5.88 4.67
CA TYR A 373 -12.87 -6.12 3.31
C TYR A 373 -12.99 -7.61 3.00
N LEU A 374 -13.58 -7.98 1.87
CA LEU A 374 -13.63 -9.36 1.39
C LEU A 374 -13.34 -9.36 -0.09
N SER A 375 -12.16 -9.84 -0.49
CA SER A 375 -11.83 -10.14 -1.87
C SER A 375 -11.81 -11.65 -2.08
N ILE A 376 -12.50 -12.14 -3.11
CA ILE A 376 -12.46 -13.53 -3.52
C ILE A 376 -12.22 -13.52 -5.02
N GLY A 377 -11.01 -13.88 -5.42
CA GLY A 377 -10.60 -13.90 -6.82
C GLY A 377 -10.13 -15.28 -7.22
N GLY A 378 -10.36 -15.71 -8.45
CA GLY A 378 -9.89 -17.02 -8.87
C GLY A 378 -10.32 -17.40 -10.25
N SER A 379 -9.99 -18.64 -10.61
CA SER A 379 -10.42 -19.28 -11.83
C SER A 379 -11.30 -20.50 -11.52
N PHE A 380 -12.27 -20.76 -12.39
CA PHE A 380 -13.14 -21.92 -12.28
C PHE A 380 -13.12 -22.71 -13.59
N SER A 381 -13.20 -24.04 -13.48
CA SER A 381 -13.34 -24.96 -14.61
C SER A 381 -14.22 -26.16 -14.20
N LYS A 382 -14.48 -27.10 -15.12
CA LYS A 382 -15.30 -28.30 -14.87
C LYS A 382 -14.81 -29.16 -13.68
N GLY A 383 -13.55 -28.99 -13.24
CA GLY A 383 -12.93 -29.74 -12.13
C GLY A 383 -12.91 -29.03 -10.76
N GLY A 384 -13.48 -27.82 -10.64
CA GLY A 384 -13.52 -27.09 -9.37
C GLY A 384 -13.15 -25.61 -9.50
N VAL A 385 -13.10 -24.94 -8.35
CA VAL A 385 -12.67 -23.54 -8.23
C VAL A 385 -11.28 -23.51 -7.61
N VAL A 386 -10.36 -22.78 -8.23
CA VAL A 386 -9.02 -22.49 -7.69
C VAL A 386 -8.87 -20.98 -7.64
N GLY A 387 -8.64 -20.43 -6.47
CA GLY A 387 -8.51 -19.00 -6.29
C GLY A 387 -7.84 -18.63 -4.99
N GLU A 388 -8.02 -17.38 -4.63
CA GLU A 388 -7.60 -16.76 -3.38
C GLU A 388 -8.80 -16.09 -2.73
N VAL A 389 -8.85 -16.14 -1.41
CA VAL A 389 -9.77 -15.37 -0.58
C VAL A 389 -8.94 -14.47 0.33
N ALA A 390 -9.37 -13.23 0.50
CA ALA A 390 -8.79 -12.22 1.37
C ALA A 390 -9.92 -11.51 2.14
N LEU A 391 -10.15 -11.91 3.38
CA LEU A 391 -11.02 -11.27 4.37
C LEU A 391 -10.16 -10.36 5.25
N LEU A 392 -10.54 -9.12 5.51
CA LEU A 392 -9.86 -8.24 6.48
C LEU A 392 -10.88 -7.56 7.40
N ASP A 393 -10.62 -7.57 8.71
CA ASP A 393 -11.38 -6.88 9.77
C ASP A 393 -12.79 -7.43 10.11
N TYR A 394 -13.05 -8.72 9.93
CA TYR A 394 -14.29 -9.40 10.32
C TYR A 394 -14.51 -9.48 11.85
N PRO A 395 -15.58 -8.94 12.45
CA PRO A 395 -15.77 -9.01 13.91
C PRO A 395 -16.17 -10.43 14.40
N LEU A 396 -15.38 -11.00 15.33
CA LEU A 396 -15.54 -12.31 15.97
C LEU A 396 -15.90 -12.15 17.46
N GLN A 397 -16.98 -12.80 17.94
CA GLN A 397 -17.38 -12.81 19.36
C GLN A 397 -18.05 -14.14 19.75
N VAL A 398 -17.48 -14.88 20.72
CA VAL A 398 -17.94 -16.21 21.19
C VAL A 398 -17.69 -16.37 22.71
N GLU A 399 -18.75 -16.51 23.51
CA GLU A 399 -18.68 -16.59 24.99
C GLU A 399 -17.85 -15.47 25.62
N SER A 400 -16.75 -15.83 26.31
CA SER A 400 -15.81 -14.89 26.90
C SER A 400 -14.76 -14.39 25.89
N LEU A 401 -14.75 -14.86 24.63
CA LEU A 401 -13.76 -14.55 23.60
C LEU A 401 -14.25 -13.47 22.60
N SER A 402 -13.43 -12.47 22.28
CA SER A 402 -13.74 -11.48 21.22
C SER A 402 -12.52 -11.00 20.42
N SER A 403 -12.64 -10.65 19.12
CA SER A 403 -11.57 -10.19 18.21
C SER A 403 -12.10 -9.60 16.88
N LYS A 404 -11.29 -8.90 16.05
CA LYS A 404 -11.52 -8.75 14.59
C LYS A 404 -10.64 -9.73 13.80
N LEU A 405 -11.09 -10.30 12.70
CA LEU A 405 -10.48 -11.43 12.01
C LEU A 405 -10.21 -11.07 10.55
N SER A 406 -9.01 -11.35 10.11
CA SER A 406 -8.56 -11.25 8.73
C SER A 406 -8.07 -12.63 8.29
N TYR A 407 -8.20 -12.99 7.02
CA TYR A 407 -7.78 -14.25 6.44
C TYR A 407 -7.38 -14.05 4.99
N LYS A 408 -6.18 -14.44 4.59
CA LYS A 408 -5.78 -14.53 3.19
C LYS A 408 -5.30 -15.95 2.89
N GLY A 409 -5.93 -16.62 1.94
CA GLY A 409 -5.63 -18.01 1.66
C GLY A 409 -5.97 -18.44 0.26
N SER A 410 -5.43 -19.58 -0.12
CA SER A 410 -5.88 -20.33 -1.27
C SER A 410 -7.29 -20.85 -1.02
N LEU A 411 -8.11 -20.76 -2.05
CA LEU A 411 -9.45 -21.30 -2.12
C LEU A 411 -9.44 -22.42 -3.16
N TYR A 412 -9.64 -23.65 -2.70
CA TYR A 412 -9.83 -24.79 -3.58
C TYR A 412 -11.15 -25.48 -3.26
N ILE A 413 -12.05 -25.54 -4.25
CA ILE A 413 -13.35 -26.21 -4.09
C ILE A 413 -13.39 -27.36 -5.08
N LYS A 414 -13.46 -28.59 -4.55
CA LYS A 414 -13.58 -29.83 -5.33
C LYS A 414 -14.69 -30.68 -4.75
N ASP A 415 -15.61 -31.16 -5.59
CA ASP A 415 -16.72 -32.04 -5.21
C ASP A 415 -17.57 -31.52 -4.03
N GLY A 416 -17.73 -30.19 -3.94
CA GLY A 416 -18.50 -29.54 -2.87
C GLY A 416 -17.77 -29.43 -1.52
N ARG A 417 -16.55 -29.95 -1.40
CA ARG A 417 -15.70 -29.80 -0.23
C ARG A 417 -14.81 -28.58 -0.38
N LEU A 418 -14.78 -27.78 0.69
CA LEU A 418 -13.92 -26.62 0.79
C LEU A 418 -12.56 -27.07 1.30
N PHE A 419 -11.54 -26.80 0.50
CA PHE A 419 -10.16 -26.87 0.89
C PHE A 419 -9.65 -25.44 0.90
N THR A 420 -9.20 -25.00 2.06
CA THR A 420 -8.61 -23.68 2.15
C THR A 420 -7.41 -23.74 3.03
N GLU A 421 -6.31 -23.23 2.50
CA GLU A 421 -5.05 -23.11 3.21
C GLU A 421 -4.57 -21.68 3.08
N GLY A 422 -4.40 -21.03 4.22
CA GLY A 422 -4.09 -19.63 4.26
C GLY A 422 -3.77 -19.11 5.64
N ASP A 423 -3.30 -17.88 5.65
CA ASP A 423 -2.86 -17.17 6.83
C ASP A 423 -3.86 -16.06 7.17
N GLY A 424 -4.32 -16.01 8.42
CA GLY A 424 -5.18 -14.97 8.95
C GLY A 424 -4.57 -14.22 10.13
N ARG A 425 -5.29 -13.21 10.62
CA ARG A 425 -4.96 -12.36 11.76
C ARG A 425 -6.20 -12.04 12.57
N LEU A 426 -6.16 -12.34 13.85
CA LEU A 426 -7.04 -11.85 14.90
C LEU A 426 -6.47 -10.52 15.42
N LEU A 427 -7.29 -9.49 15.58
CA LEU A 427 -6.95 -8.18 16.12
C LEU A 427 -7.77 -7.97 17.40
N ASN A 428 -7.13 -7.51 18.47
CA ASN A 428 -7.76 -7.29 19.77
C ASN A 428 -8.42 -8.55 20.37
N LEU A 429 -7.72 -9.69 20.36
CA LEU A 429 -8.23 -10.89 21.00
C LEU A 429 -8.36 -10.67 22.52
N THR A 430 -9.50 -11.00 23.12
CA THR A 430 -9.73 -10.93 24.58
C THR A 430 -10.42 -12.19 25.09
N TYR A 431 -10.14 -12.61 26.32
CA TYR A 431 -10.85 -13.66 27.06
C TYR A 431 -11.25 -13.16 28.46
N ARG A 432 -12.56 -13.01 28.73
CA ARG A 432 -13.08 -12.30 29.93
C ARG A 432 -12.47 -10.89 30.03
N ASP A 433 -11.93 -10.53 31.20
CA ASP A 433 -11.24 -9.25 31.42
C ASP A 433 -9.76 -9.29 30.99
N MET A 434 -9.31 -10.37 30.35
CA MET A 434 -7.91 -10.56 29.95
C MET A 434 -7.72 -10.26 28.45
N GLY A 435 -6.95 -9.22 28.13
CA GLY A 435 -6.54 -8.93 26.75
C GLY A 435 -5.41 -9.87 26.29
N LEU A 436 -5.60 -10.56 25.18
CA LEU A 436 -4.66 -11.52 24.59
C LEU A 436 -3.87 -10.95 23.39
N GLY A 437 -4.26 -9.78 22.88
CA GLY A 437 -3.57 -9.08 21.79
C GLY A 437 -3.90 -9.63 20.39
N PRO A 438 -3.29 -9.09 19.33
CA PRO A 438 -3.46 -9.62 17.98
C PRO A 438 -2.77 -11.00 17.82
N ALA A 439 -3.31 -11.86 16.95
CA ALA A 439 -2.75 -13.18 16.68
C ALA A 439 -2.87 -13.58 15.21
N SER A 440 -1.77 -13.93 14.56
CA SER A 440 -1.82 -14.57 13.23
C SER A 440 -2.25 -16.03 13.35
N TYR A 441 -2.94 -16.61 12.38
CA TYR A 441 -3.20 -18.04 12.36
C TYR A 441 -3.00 -18.62 10.97
N ARG A 442 -2.52 -19.85 10.86
CA ARG A 442 -2.65 -20.63 9.64
C ARG A 442 -3.80 -21.61 9.82
N LEU A 443 -4.75 -21.54 8.92
CA LEU A 443 -5.85 -22.49 8.86
C LEU A 443 -5.65 -23.35 7.62
N LYS A 444 -5.60 -24.66 7.84
CA LYS A 444 -5.78 -25.64 6.78
C LYS A 444 -7.05 -26.41 7.07
N LEU A 445 -8.02 -26.24 6.20
CA LEU A 445 -9.27 -26.97 6.21
C LEU A 445 -9.21 -28.02 5.10
N ASP A 446 -9.41 -29.28 5.48
CA ASP A 446 -9.44 -30.43 4.59
C ASP A 446 -10.76 -31.19 4.83
N GLY A 447 -11.83 -30.70 4.19
CA GLY A 447 -13.19 -31.17 4.48
C GLY A 447 -13.62 -30.83 5.91
N ASP A 448 -13.92 -31.84 6.73
CA ASP A 448 -14.36 -31.68 8.13
C ASP A 448 -13.19 -31.70 9.14
N SER A 449 -12.01 -32.09 8.66
CA SER A 449 -10.78 -32.05 9.44
C SER A 449 -10.16 -30.68 9.29
N TYR A 450 -9.77 -30.09 10.42
CA TYR A 450 -9.04 -28.83 10.40
C TYR A 450 -7.75 -28.97 11.22
N SER A 451 -6.71 -28.30 10.73
CA SER A 451 -5.56 -27.95 11.53
C SER A 451 -5.49 -26.44 11.66
N LEU A 452 -5.30 -26.00 12.90
CA LEU A 452 -5.19 -24.60 13.27
C LEU A 452 -3.83 -24.40 13.93
N ASP A 453 -3.02 -23.55 13.32
CA ASP A 453 -1.80 -23.02 13.91
C ASP A 453 -2.00 -21.54 14.20
N LEU A 454 -2.55 -21.23 15.36
CA LEU A 454 -2.72 -19.88 15.87
C LEU A 454 -1.43 -19.43 16.56
N LYS A 455 -1.03 -18.18 16.34
CA LYS A 455 0.18 -17.54 16.86
C LYS A 455 -0.14 -16.10 17.23
N GLY A 456 -0.41 -15.88 18.51
CA GLY A 456 -0.45 -14.59 19.18
C GLY A 456 0.93 -13.99 19.40
N GLU A 457 0.95 -12.77 19.92
CA GLU A 457 2.21 -12.10 20.30
C GLU A 457 3.02 -12.92 21.31
N ALA A 458 2.33 -13.55 22.28
CA ALA A 458 2.95 -14.27 23.38
C ALA A 458 2.37 -15.68 23.60
N PHE A 459 1.68 -16.25 22.61
CA PHE A 459 1.21 -17.64 22.67
C PHE A 459 1.06 -18.22 21.27
N SER A 460 1.10 -19.55 21.15
CA SER A 460 0.75 -20.27 19.93
C SER A 460 -0.05 -21.51 20.26
N LEU A 461 -1.16 -21.73 19.56
CA LEU A 461 -1.97 -22.92 19.65
C LEU A 461 -1.84 -23.68 18.33
N SER A 462 -1.24 -24.87 18.38
CA SER A 462 -1.20 -25.78 17.24
C SER A 462 -2.02 -27.01 17.58
N GLY A 463 -2.99 -27.35 16.76
CA GLY A 463 -3.82 -28.51 16.99
C GLY A 463 -4.78 -28.75 15.85
N GLY A 464 -5.52 -29.83 15.99
CA GLY A 464 -6.53 -30.19 15.02
C GLY A 464 -7.65 -30.95 15.67
N GLY A 465 -8.72 -31.09 14.91
CA GLY A 465 -9.89 -31.80 15.35
C GLY A 465 -10.86 -32.00 14.20
N SER A 466 -12.03 -32.49 14.58
CA SER A 466 -13.15 -32.66 13.68
C SER A 466 -14.22 -31.62 13.99
N LEU A 467 -14.67 -30.90 12.95
CA LEU A 467 -15.84 -30.02 13.05
C LEU A 467 -17.11 -30.80 13.43
N GLU A 468 -17.18 -32.09 13.08
CA GLU A 468 -18.30 -32.99 13.38
C GLU A 468 -18.30 -33.46 14.85
N GLU A 469 -17.15 -33.90 15.37
CA GLU A 469 -17.03 -34.44 16.73
C GLU A 469 -16.95 -33.38 17.84
N LYS A 470 -16.73 -32.11 17.47
CA LYS A 470 -16.41 -31.00 18.40
C LYS A 470 -15.21 -31.33 19.29
N SER A 471 -14.24 -32.05 18.72
CA SER A 471 -13.02 -32.45 19.40
C SER A 471 -11.90 -31.44 19.12
N PHE A 472 -11.04 -31.26 20.12
CA PHE A 472 -9.78 -30.54 19.93
C PHE A 472 -8.68 -31.25 20.70
N SER A 473 -7.63 -31.62 19.96
CA SER A 473 -6.37 -32.07 20.53
C SER A 473 -5.28 -31.16 20.01
N GLY A 474 -4.58 -30.53 20.93
CA GLY A 474 -3.56 -29.58 20.55
C GLY A 474 -2.69 -29.17 21.71
N ARG A 475 -1.70 -28.35 21.37
CA ARG A 475 -0.74 -27.82 22.30
C ARG A 475 -0.86 -26.31 22.31
N LEU A 476 -1.20 -25.76 23.47
CA LEU A 476 -1.11 -24.33 23.73
C LEU A 476 0.27 -24.05 24.30
N SER A 477 1.09 -23.35 23.52
CA SER A 477 2.39 -22.87 23.95
C SER A 477 2.30 -21.40 24.32
N PHE A 478 2.94 -21.00 25.41
CA PHE A 478 3.09 -19.61 25.80
C PHE A 478 4.54 -19.17 25.51
N MET A 479 4.67 -17.94 25.04
CA MET A 479 5.90 -17.28 24.60
C MET A 479 6.01 -15.89 25.21
N GLY A 480 5.85 -15.77 26.53
CA GLY A 480 6.14 -14.55 27.29
C GLY A 480 4.90 -13.73 27.64
N MET A 481 3.82 -14.40 28.05
CA MET A 481 2.52 -13.77 28.29
C MET A 481 2.40 -13.15 29.70
N ASP A 482 1.86 -11.93 29.79
CA ASP A 482 1.63 -11.23 31.06
C ASP A 482 0.13 -11.23 31.45
N LEU A 483 -0.18 -11.57 32.70
CA LEU A 483 -1.54 -11.69 33.26
C LEU A 483 -1.63 -11.08 34.68
N SER A 484 -2.84 -10.67 35.10
CA SER A 484 -3.09 -10.14 36.46
C SER A 484 -4.39 -10.70 37.03
N TYR A 485 -4.38 -11.20 38.27
CA TYR A 485 -5.56 -11.76 38.95
C TYR A 485 -5.48 -11.66 40.49
N LYS A 486 -6.44 -11.00 41.15
CA LYS A 486 -6.58 -10.89 42.64
C LYS A 486 -5.26 -10.58 43.38
N ASP A 487 -4.63 -9.46 43.01
CA ASP A 487 -3.35 -8.97 43.55
C ASP A 487 -2.13 -9.88 43.27
N LEU A 488 -2.31 -10.99 42.55
CA LEU A 488 -1.24 -11.82 42.00
C LEU A 488 -0.93 -11.35 40.57
N LEU A 489 0.28 -10.87 40.38
CA LEU A 489 0.79 -10.51 39.06
C LEU A 489 1.56 -11.70 38.48
N VAL A 490 1.23 -12.08 37.25
CA VAL A 490 1.86 -13.16 36.48
C VAL A 490 2.55 -12.52 35.27
N LYS A 491 3.86 -12.68 35.11
CA LYS A 491 4.58 -12.08 33.97
C LYS A 491 5.45 -13.07 33.23
N SER A 492 5.55 -12.92 31.93
CA SER A 492 6.40 -13.71 31.04
C SER A 492 6.11 -15.21 31.14
N LEU A 493 4.82 -15.56 31.12
CA LEU A 493 4.34 -16.92 31.05
C LEU A 493 4.83 -17.58 29.75
N ASN A 494 5.61 -18.63 29.89
CA ASN A 494 6.27 -19.38 28.84
C ASN A 494 6.06 -20.88 29.10
N GLY A 495 6.07 -21.72 28.06
CA GLY A 495 5.94 -23.17 28.21
C GLY A 495 4.79 -23.73 27.41
N HIS A 496 4.27 -24.90 27.74
CA HIS A 496 3.15 -25.48 27.02
C HIS A 496 2.18 -26.23 27.91
N MET A 497 0.92 -26.28 27.46
CA MET A 497 -0.12 -27.14 27.97
C MET A 497 -0.66 -27.97 26.83
N ASP A 498 -0.59 -29.29 26.98
CA ASP A 498 -1.31 -30.22 26.14
C ASP A 498 -2.77 -30.22 26.56
N ILE A 499 -3.63 -29.91 25.60
CA ILE A 499 -5.07 -29.81 25.77
C ILE A 499 -5.70 -31.01 25.10
N ARG A 500 -6.42 -31.80 25.89
CA ARG A 500 -7.37 -32.78 25.38
C ARG A 500 -8.75 -32.38 25.85
N ALA A 501 -9.57 -31.98 24.88
CA ALA A 501 -10.95 -31.56 25.12
C ALA A 501 -11.90 -32.47 24.32
N ASP A 502 -12.86 -33.03 25.04
CA ASP A 502 -14.06 -33.66 24.49
C ASP A 502 -15.30 -32.96 25.06
N LYS A 503 -16.49 -33.50 24.79
CA LYS A 503 -17.75 -32.87 25.21
C LYS A 503 -17.91 -32.68 26.73
N ASN A 504 -17.29 -33.50 27.58
CA ASN A 504 -17.53 -33.57 29.03
C ASN A 504 -16.27 -33.50 29.92
N SER A 505 -15.07 -33.57 29.34
CA SER A 505 -13.82 -33.62 30.10
C SER A 505 -12.77 -32.64 29.59
N LEU A 506 -11.99 -32.10 30.53
CA LEU A 506 -10.82 -31.28 30.25
C LEU A 506 -9.63 -31.83 31.04
N LYS A 507 -8.62 -32.27 30.29
CA LYS A 507 -7.32 -32.63 30.86
C LYS A 507 -6.28 -31.60 30.44
N LEU A 508 -5.56 -31.07 31.43
CA LEU A 508 -4.47 -30.13 31.24
C LEU A 508 -3.20 -30.75 31.82
N VAL A 509 -2.23 -30.99 30.95
CA VAL A 509 -0.89 -31.42 31.35
C VAL A 509 0.08 -30.46 30.73
N GLY A 510 0.94 -29.87 31.52
CA GLY A 510 1.80 -28.83 30.99
C GLY A 510 2.94 -28.45 31.90
N ASN A 511 3.95 -27.85 31.27
CA ASN A 511 5.07 -27.23 31.92
C ASN A 511 5.01 -25.74 31.59
N LEU A 512 4.83 -24.93 32.63
CA LEU A 512 4.73 -23.48 32.57
C LEU A 512 5.96 -22.86 33.23
N SER A 513 6.25 -21.62 32.90
CA SER A 513 7.33 -20.84 33.46
C SER A 513 6.93 -19.38 33.48
N THR A 514 6.90 -18.73 34.65
CA THR A 514 6.35 -17.38 34.80
C THR A 514 6.92 -16.67 36.01
N PHE A 515 6.98 -15.35 36.01
CA PHE A 515 7.13 -14.54 37.22
C PHE A 515 5.80 -14.42 37.95
N LEU A 516 5.80 -14.51 39.28
CA LEU A 516 4.69 -14.31 40.20
C LEU A 516 5.07 -13.21 41.20
N SER A 517 4.15 -12.32 41.59
CA SER A 517 4.37 -11.42 42.73
C SER A 517 3.09 -11.06 43.49
N ARG A 518 3.21 -10.94 44.81
CA ARG A 518 2.17 -10.49 45.76
C ARG A 518 2.83 -9.90 47.01
N ASP A 519 2.41 -8.71 47.46
CA ASP A 519 2.99 -7.99 48.62
C ASP A 519 4.55 -7.90 48.56
N ARG A 520 5.25 -8.32 49.62
CA ARG A 520 6.73 -8.41 49.66
C ARG A 520 7.26 -9.79 49.21
N LEU A 521 6.47 -10.55 48.46
CA LEU A 521 6.82 -11.86 47.91
C LEU A 521 6.77 -11.85 46.38
N SER A 522 7.81 -12.35 45.71
CA SER A 522 7.80 -12.52 44.25
C SER A 522 8.76 -13.60 43.79
N SER A 523 8.54 -14.27 42.67
CA SER A 523 9.45 -15.30 42.13
C SER A 523 9.14 -15.61 40.67
N HIS A 524 10.14 -15.85 39.84
CA HIS A 524 10.02 -16.69 38.65
C HIS A 524 9.75 -18.15 39.07
N VAL A 525 8.91 -18.86 38.34
CA VAL A 525 8.30 -20.12 38.73
C VAL A 525 8.21 -20.99 37.50
N LEU A 526 8.97 -22.08 37.48
CA LEU A 526 8.81 -23.21 36.57
C LEU A 526 7.82 -24.16 37.22
N LEU A 527 6.69 -24.44 36.59
CA LEU A 527 5.59 -25.21 37.14
C LEU A 527 5.23 -26.35 36.20
N SER A 528 5.38 -27.58 36.67
CA SER A 528 4.79 -28.77 36.08
C SER A 528 3.43 -29.02 36.73
N LEU A 529 2.39 -29.14 35.90
CA LEU A 529 1.01 -29.38 36.35
C LEU A 529 0.42 -30.62 35.66
N ASP A 530 -0.23 -31.45 36.46
CA ASP A 530 -1.17 -32.47 35.96
C ASP A 530 -2.49 -32.27 36.71
N MET A 531 -3.47 -31.71 35.99
CA MET A 531 -4.75 -31.33 36.54
C MET A 531 -5.87 -31.91 35.69
N THR A 532 -6.80 -32.59 36.36
CA THR A 532 -7.99 -33.15 35.72
C THR A 532 -9.23 -32.54 36.35
N LYS A 533 -10.13 -32.01 35.50
CA LYS A 533 -11.46 -31.57 35.89
C LYS A 533 -12.50 -32.57 35.39
N LYS A 534 -13.25 -33.16 36.32
CA LYS A 534 -14.44 -33.99 36.05
C LYS A 534 -15.62 -33.38 36.81
N GLY A 535 -16.59 -32.81 36.11
CA GLY A 535 -17.67 -32.06 36.75
C GLY A 535 -17.12 -30.85 37.54
N GLU A 536 -17.40 -30.77 38.85
CA GLU A 536 -16.93 -29.68 39.74
C GLU A 536 -15.66 -30.01 40.55
N GLU A 537 -15.26 -31.28 40.63
CA GLU A 537 -14.11 -31.68 41.45
C GLU A 537 -12.77 -31.49 40.73
N VAL A 538 -11.73 -31.14 41.51
CA VAL A 538 -10.37 -30.88 41.03
C VAL A 538 -9.38 -31.76 41.78
N PHE A 539 -8.58 -32.51 41.02
CA PHE A 539 -7.51 -33.34 41.55
C PHE A 539 -6.23 -33.12 40.74
N GLY A 540 -5.10 -33.11 41.43
CA GLY A 540 -3.81 -33.02 40.76
C GLY A 540 -2.63 -32.77 41.68
N SER A 541 -1.46 -32.74 41.06
CA SER A 541 -0.18 -32.41 41.69
C SER A 541 0.49 -31.29 40.92
N PHE A 542 1.26 -30.51 41.66
CA PHE A 542 2.11 -29.48 41.08
C PHE A 542 3.51 -29.58 41.68
N GLU A 543 4.50 -29.42 40.85
CA GLU A 543 5.88 -29.30 41.28
C GLU A 543 6.61 -28.34 40.37
N GLY A 544 7.71 -27.80 40.86
CA GLY A 544 8.31 -26.72 40.14
C GLY A 544 9.61 -26.20 40.70
N GLY A 545 10.31 -25.48 39.83
CA GLY A 545 11.45 -24.64 40.21
C GLY A 545 10.97 -23.23 40.52
N LEU A 546 11.65 -22.56 41.43
CA LEU A 546 11.56 -21.13 41.66
C LEU A 546 12.85 -20.46 41.20
N LYS A 547 12.80 -19.18 40.85
CA LYS A 547 13.92 -18.33 40.50
C LYS A 547 13.64 -16.90 40.97
N ASP A 548 14.66 -16.16 41.37
CA ASP A 548 14.53 -14.76 41.82
C ASP A 548 13.43 -14.53 42.88
N VAL A 549 13.35 -15.43 43.85
CA VAL A 549 12.40 -15.40 44.97
C VAL A 549 12.74 -14.24 45.89
N ARG A 550 11.92 -13.19 45.93
CA ARG A 550 11.98 -12.14 46.94
C ARG A 550 11.04 -12.51 48.08
N ALA A 551 11.52 -12.45 49.30
CA ALA A 551 10.74 -12.63 50.52
C ALA A 551 11.18 -11.57 51.54
N PHE A 552 10.35 -10.56 51.73
CA PHE A 552 10.68 -9.37 52.53
C PHE A 552 11.90 -8.65 51.97
N ASP A 553 12.94 -8.45 52.77
CA ASP A 553 14.18 -7.81 52.35
C ASP A 553 15.21 -8.85 51.81
N LEU A 554 14.82 -10.12 51.72
CA LEU A 554 15.67 -11.23 51.25
C LEU A 554 15.33 -11.62 49.82
N VAL A 555 16.34 -12.04 49.06
CA VAL A 555 16.21 -12.39 47.63
C VAL A 555 17.01 -13.66 47.35
N TYR A 556 16.40 -14.67 46.72
CA TYR A 556 16.95 -15.99 46.37
C TYR A 556 16.92 -16.23 44.86
N GLU A 557 17.99 -16.72 44.26
CA GLU A 557 18.15 -16.85 42.80
C GLU A 557 17.40 -18.03 42.20
N LYS A 558 17.29 -19.14 42.93
CA LYS A 558 16.65 -20.39 42.54
C LYS A 558 15.94 -21.04 43.73
N GLY A 559 15.06 -21.96 43.43
CA GLY A 559 14.45 -22.82 44.41
C GLY A 559 13.64 -23.93 43.77
N SER A 560 12.98 -24.73 44.59
CA SER A 560 12.01 -25.72 44.17
C SER A 560 10.85 -25.75 45.15
N PHE A 561 9.69 -26.17 44.65
CA PHE A 561 8.52 -26.43 45.43
C PHE A 561 7.79 -27.65 44.89
N SER A 562 7.11 -28.36 45.78
CA SER A 562 6.20 -29.44 45.39
C SER A 562 4.96 -29.41 46.26
N GLY A 563 3.83 -29.80 45.68
CA GLY A 563 2.58 -29.86 46.39
C GLY A 563 1.50 -30.68 45.70
N LYS A 564 0.45 -30.98 46.47
CA LYS A 564 -0.68 -31.80 46.02
C LYS A 564 -1.98 -31.15 46.43
N VAL A 565 -2.97 -31.19 45.53
CA VAL A 565 -4.33 -30.72 45.78
C VAL A 565 -5.23 -31.93 45.94
N GLN A 566 -5.80 -32.08 47.14
CA GLN A 566 -6.77 -33.11 47.44
C GLN A 566 -8.00 -32.46 48.08
N LYS A 567 -9.13 -32.45 47.36
CA LYS A 567 -10.34 -31.74 47.77
C LYS A 567 -10.04 -30.25 48.04
N GLU A 568 -10.04 -29.85 49.32
CA GLU A 568 -9.91 -28.46 49.79
C GLU A 568 -8.59 -28.19 50.56
N ARG A 569 -7.58 -29.06 50.49
CA ARG A 569 -6.29 -28.87 51.20
C ARG A 569 -5.09 -28.86 50.27
N VAL A 570 -4.08 -28.06 50.66
CA VAL A 570 -2.81 -27.92 49.95
C VAL A 570 -1.66 -28.29 50.88
N TYR A 571 -0.90 -29.30 50.48
CA TYR A 571 0.36 -29.70 51.15
C TYR A 571 1.53 -29.19 50.32
N PHE A 572 2.56 -28.63 50.96
CA PHE A 572 3.68 -28.02 50.23
C PHE A 572 5.04 -28.19 50.92
N SER A 573 6.08 -28.22 50.11
CA SER A 573 7.48 -28.12 50.54
C SER A 573 8.24 -27.17 49.63
N PHE A 574 9.31 -26.54 50.14
CA PHE A 574 10.17 -25.66 49.37
C PHE A 574 11.65 -25.71 49.78
N ASP A 575 12.52 -25.43 48.81
CA ASP A 575 13.95 -25.22 48.99
C ASP A 575 14.33 -24.00 48.16
N LEU A 576 14.81 -22.91 48.76
CA LEU A 576 15.27 -21.71 48.09
C LEU A 576 16.79 -21.63 48.19
N ASP A 577 17.49 -21.75 47.07
CA ASP A 577 18.95 -21.68 46.92
C ASP A 577 19.76 -22.63 47.81
N GLN A 578 19.13 -23.60 48.51
CA GLN A 578 19.75 -24.28 49.65
C GLN A 578 20.10 -23.32 50.81
N ARG A 579 19.69 -22.06 50.68
CA ARG A 579 19.86 -20.97 51.64
C ARG A 579 18.64 -20.80 52.51
N LEU A 580 17.46 -21.23 52.09
CA LEU A 580 16.25 -21.27 52.92
C LEU A 580 15.41 -22.49 52.56
N ARG A 581 15.28 -23.45 53.48
CA ARG A 581 14.55 -24.71 53.25
C ARG A 581 13.41 -24.86 54.23
N GLY A 582 12.25 -25.36 53.80
CA GLY A 582 11.16 -25.69 54.72
C GLY A 582 9.95 -26.40 54.10
N GLY A 583 9.01 -26.83 54.94
CA GLY A 583 7.78 -27.49 54.48
C GLY A 583 6.61 -27.37 55.47
N GLY A 584 5.38 -27.53 54.96
CA GLY A 584 4.16 -27.27 55.70
C GLY A 584 2.85 -27.65 54.99
N GLN A 585 1.74 -27.21 55.57
CA GLN A 585 0.38 -27.48 55.08
C GLN A 585 -0.52 -26.24 55.23
N TYR A 586 -1.52 -26.12 54.35
CA TYR A 586 -2.51 -25.04 54.33
C TYR A 586 -3.93 -25.54 54.04
N SER A 587 -4.92 -25.02 54.78
CA SER A 587 -6.35 -25.32 54.62
C SER A 587 -7.06 -24.21 53.83
N LEU A 588 -7.65 -24.51 52.65
CA LEU A 588 -8.34 -23.51 51.81
C LEU A 588 -9.62 -22.95 52.45
N LYS A 589 -10.16 -23.63 53.48
CA LYS A 589 -11.37 -23.26 54.22
C LYS A 589 -11.09 -22.58 55.58
N GLU A 590 -10.06 -23.02 56.33
CA GLU A 590 -9.81 -22.60 57.74
C GLU A 590 -8.62 -21.64 57.95
N GLY A 591 -7.60 -21.65 57.09
CA GLY A 591 -6.46 -20.72 57.17
C GLY A 591 -5.36 -20.99 58.22
N SER A 592 -5.20 -22.22 58.73
CA SER A 592 -4.12 -22.61 59.67
C SER A 592 -2.79 -22.99 58.98
N TYR A 593 -1.62 -22.82 59.65
CA TYR A 593 -0.28 -23.09 59.07
C TYR A 593 0.80 -23.60 60.05
N SER A 594 1.80 -24.33 59.53
CA SER A 594 2.97 -24.82 60.29
C SER A 594 4.22 -24.91 59.40
N LEU A 595 5.40 -24.47 59.87
CA LEU A 595 6.62 -24.39 59.07
C LEU A 595 7.93 -24.67 59.84
N THR A 596 8.81 -25.52 59.32
CA THR A 596 10.14 -25.81 59.92
C THR A 596 11.24 -25.83 58.87
N GLY A 597 12.48 -25.42 59.22
CA GLY A 597 13.53 -25.23 58.21
C GLY A 597 14.95 -24.86 58.65
N SER A 598 15.76 -24.41 57.69
CA SER A 598 17.15 -23.93 57.88
C SER A 598 17.46 -22.73 57.00
N VAL A 599 18.35 -21.82 57.45
CA VAL A 599 18.77 -20.60 56.72
C VAL A 599 20.30 -20.46 56.62
N LYS A 600 20.81 -20.14 55.44
CA LYS A 600 22.22 -19.89 55.12
C LYS A 600 22.34 -18.72 54.15
N ASP A 601 22.32 -17.48 54.65
CA ASP A 601 22.09 -16.26 53.86
C ASP A 601 22.80 -15.01 54.40
N THR A 602 22.95 -13.95 53.59
CA THR A 602 23.58 -12.66 53.95
C THR A 602 22.55 -11.57 54.16
N ILE A 603 22.49 -11.01 55.37
CA ILE A 603 21.48 -10.03 55.81
C ILE A 603 22.19 -8.74 56.21
N MET A 604 21.84 -7.60 55.60
CA MET A 604 22.48 -6.29 55.86
C MET A 604 24.02 -6.30 55.72
N GLY A 605 24.52 -7.08 54.75
CA GLY A 605 25.94 -7.29 54.49
C GLY A 605 26.60 -8.35 55.38
N LEU A 606 25.86 -8.95 56.31
CA LEU A 606 26.32 -9.99 57.22
C LEU A 606 25.81 -11.38 56.78
N PHE A 607 26.69 -12.23 56.27
CA PHE A 607 26.44 -13.66 56.04
C PHE A 607 26.08 -14.37 57.35
N VAL A 608 25.20 -15.36 57.31
CA VAL A 608 24.62 -16.10 58.45
C VAL A 608 24.32 -17.54 58.03
N ASP A 609 24.65 -18.57 58.82
CA ASP A 609 24.39 -20.01 58.53
C ASP A 609 23.87 -20.79 59.76
N GLY A 610 22.60 -21.28 59.77
CA GLY A 610 21.93 -21.91 60.93
C GLY A 610 20.47 -22.44 60.75
N GLY A 611 19.86 -23.04 61.79
CA GLY A 611 18.51 -23.66 61.72
C GLY A 611 17.33 -22.81 62.29
N TYR A 612 16.08 -23.02 61.83
CA TYR A 612 14.87 -22.30 62.32
C TYR A 612 13.58 -23.16 62.46
N SER A 613 12.63 -22.72 63.29
CA SER A 613 11.32 -23.38 63.52
C SER A 613 10.20 -22.35 63.79
N ILE A 614 9.03 -22.48 63.15
CA ILE A 614 7.90 -21.51 63.20
C ILE A 614 6.52 -22.21 63.23
N ARG A 615 5.62 -21.81 64.13
CA ARG A 615 4.23 -22.33 64.19
C ARG A 615 3.25 -21.21 64.54
N GLY A 616 2.01 -21.25 64.01
CA GLY A 616 1.00 -20.23 64.28
C GLY A 616 -0.43 -20.55 63.79
N VAL A 617 -1.39 -19.81 64.34
CA VAL A 617 -2.78 -19.76 63.88
C VAL A 617 -3.14 -18.29 63.77
N LYS A 618 -3.44 -17.81 62.57
CA LYS A 618 -3.62 -16.37 62.31
C LYS A 618 -2.37 -15.56 62.70
N GLU A 619 -2.27 -14.97 63.92
CA GLU A 619 -1.26 -13.94 64.28
C GLU A 619 -0.20 -14.31 65.36
N ASP A 620 -0.34 -15.39 66.14
CA ASP A 620 0.62 -15.77 67.21
C ASP A 620 1.86 -16.57 66.71
N LEU A 621 3.07 -16.39 67.31
CA LEU A 621 4.35 -16.96 66.82
C LEU A 621 5.49 -17.21 67.86
N GLU A 622 6.23 -18.32 67.73
CA GLU A 622 7.48 -18.62 68.45
C GLU A 622 8.64 -19.00 67.47
N ALA A 623 9.90 -18.58 67.74
CA ALA A 623 11.05 -18.77 66.85
C ALA A 623 12.45 -18.91 67.53
N SER A 624 13.40 -19.62 66.92
CA SER A 624 14.77 -19.83 67.46
C SER A 624 15.83 -19.96 66.36
N PHE A 625 17.10 -19.52 66.59
CA PHE A 625 18.19 -19.51 65.59
C PHE A 625 19.63 -19.71 66.16
N GLY A 626 20.49 -20.50 65.51
CA GLY A 626 21.92 -20.62 65.91
C GLY A 626 22.87 -20.97 64.75
N GLY A 627 24.08 -20.37 64.71
CA GLY A 627 24.97 -20.38 63.52
C GLY A 627 26.34 -19.63 63.55
N GLU A 628 26.82 -19.22 62.36
CA GLU A 628 28.05 -18.40 62.12
C GLU A 628 27.75 -17.24 61.15
N GLY A 629 28.54 -16.15 61.12
CA GLY A 629 28.41 -15.06 60.14
C GLY A 629 29.67 -14.33 59.65
N ARG A 630 29.53 -13.46 58.62
CA ARG A 630 30.66 -12.80 57.91
C ARG A 630 30.27 -11.49 57.20
N TYR A 631 31.01 -10.39 57.38
CA TYR A 631 30.74 -9.05 56.78
C TYR A 631 31.95 -8.54 55.98
N ARG A 632 31.78 -8.31 54.66
CA ARG A 632 32.89 -8.12 53.70
C ARG A 632 33.90 -9.27 53.86
N ASP A 633 35.19 -8.99 53.98
CA ASP A 633 36.24 -9.99 54.11
C ASP A 633 36.45 -10.50 55.56
N PHE A 634 35.50 -10.26 56.46
CA PHE A 634 35.65 -10.47 57.89
C PHE A 634 34.61 -11.44 58.49
N SER A 635 35.03 -12.58 59.08
CA SER A 635 34.14 -13.66 59.62
C SER A 635 34.07 -13.73 61.17
N PHE A 636 32.93 -14.17 61.74
CA PHE A 636 32.65 -14.29 63.19
C PHE A 636 31.40 -15.15 63.58
N PRO A 637 31.34 -15.80 64.76
CA PRO A 637 30.22 -16.70 65.18
C PRO A 637 28.91 -16.01 65.64
N ILE A 638 27.74 -16.70 65.59
CA ILE A 638 26.38 -16.15 65.94
C ILE A 638 25.49 -17.13 66.74
N LYS A 639 24.95 -16.71 67.89
CA LYS A 639 23.91 -17.46 68.64
C LYS A 639 22.79 -16.53 69.13
N ALA A 640 21.50 -16.83 68.81
CA ALA A 640 20.37 -15.92 69.04
C ALA A 640 19.04 -16.60 69.44
N SER A 641 18.11 -15.90 70.10
CA SER A 641 16.77 -16.43 70.45
C SER A 641 15.69 -15.33 70.47
N LEU A 642 14.42 -15.67 70.16
CA LEU A 642 13.29 -14.73 70.07
C LEU A 642 11.95 -15.34 70.53
N SER A 643 11.18 -14.64 71.37
CA SER A 643 9.83 -15.07 71.80
C SER A 643 8.83 -13.93 71.68
N LEU A 644 7.63 -14.19 71.12
CA LEU A 644 6.55 -13.21 70.97
C LEU A 644 5.21 -13.77 71.49
N ARG A 645 4.78 -13.31 72.67
CA ARG A 645 3.46 -13.62 73.25
C ARG A 645 2.72 -12.33 73.55
N GLY A 646 1.68 -12.03 72.78
CA GLY A 646 1.09 -10.68 72.81
C GLY A 646 2.12 -9.61 72.44
N ASN A 647 2.63 -8.85 73.43
CA ASN A 647 3.53 -7.70 73.20
C ASN A 647 4.93 -7.72 73.89
N ARG A 648 5.37 -8.79 74.56
CA ARG A 648 6.69 -8.84 75.27
C ARG A 648 7.83 -9.45 74.39
N LEU A 649 9.09 -8.96 74.53
CA LEU A 649 10.26 -9.33 73.67
C LEU A 649 11.59 -9.52 74.45
N LYS A 650 12.45 -10.48 74.04
CA LYS A 650 13.79 -10.72 74.64
C LYS A 650 14.80 -11.28 73.59
N ALA A 651 16.06 -10.81 73.57
CA ALA A 651 17.13 -11.19 72.61
C ALA A 651 18.60 -11.06 73.14
N SER A 652 19.61 -11.75 72.58
CA SER A 652 21.03 -11.77 73.09
C SER A 652 22.12 -12.15 72.03
N LEU A 653 23.41 -11.69 72.13
CA LEU A 653 24.56 -11.93 71.18
C LEU A 653 26.01 -12.03 71.84
N GLU A 654 26.99 -12.73 71.23
CA GLU A 654 28.40 -13.00 71.73
C GLU A 654 29.55 -12.29 70.88
N GLY A 655 30.88 -12.17 71.25
CA GLY A 655 31.97 -11.28 70.59
C GLY A 655 33.24 -11.88 69.83
N PHE A 656 34.08 -11.10 69.02
CA PHE A 656 35.13 -11.58 67.98
C PHE A 656 36.31 -10.62 67.38
N THR A 657 37.27 -11.05 66.46
CA THR A 657 38.47 -10.29 65.80
C THR A 657 38.79 -10.54 64.25
N THR A 658 39.37 -9.61 63.38
CA THR A 658 39.48 -9.75 61.84
C THR A 658 40.54 -8.90 60.91
N LYS A 659 40.96 -9.23 59.63
CA LYS A 659 42.06 -8.56 58.75
C LYS A 659 41.92 -8.56 57.15
N ASP A 660 42.33 -7.52 56.33
CA ASP A 660 42.30 -7.42 54.80
C ASP A 660 43.39 -6.53 54.07
N GLY A 661 44.30 -7.13 53.27
CA GLY A 661 45.31 -6.43 52.44
C GLY A 661 46.45 -5.76 53.22
N LEU A 662 46.76 -4.51 52.87
CA LEU A 662 47.56 -3.64 53.73
C LEU A 662 46.70 -3.15 54.96
N ILE A 663 45.41 -3.54 55.14
CA ILE A 663 44.45 -2.96 56.12
C ILE A 663 43.87 -4.01 57.17
N SER A 664 43.49 -3.67 58.44
CA SER A 664 42.96 -4.66 59.48
C SER A 664 42.11 -4.11 60.69
N ILE A 665 41.27 -4.93 61.43
CA ILE A 665 40.19 -4.53 62.45
C ILE A 665 39.89 -5.52 63.68
N ARG A 666 39.48 -5.08 64.91
CA ARG A 666 39.21 -5.93 66.15
C ARG A 666 37.95 -5.52 67.03
N SER A 667 37.16 -6.43 67.71
CA SER A 667 35.84 -6.18 68.45
C SER A 667 35.54 -7.04 69.76
N GLY A 668 34.43 -6.80 70.54
CA GLY A 668 34.15 -7.46 71.86
C GLY A 668 32.71 -7.85 72.39
N GLY A 669 31.57 -7.72 71.68
CA GLY A 669 30.22 -8.32 72.01
C GLY A 669 29.03 -7.37 72.42
N ALA A 670 27.76 -7.85 72.58
CA ALA A 670 26.51 -7.05 72.91
C ALA A 670 25.22 -7.79 73.46
N GLU A 671 24.35 -7.12 74.27
CA GLU A 671 23.09 -7.67 74.88
C GLU A 671 21.84 -6.72 74.82
N VAL A 672 20.58 -7.24 74.82
CA VAL A 672 19.30 -6.48 74.61
C VAL A 672 18.08 -6.97 75.44
N TYR A 673 17.35 -6.07 76.13
CA TYR A 673 16.16 -6.42 76.98
C TYR A 673 14.99 -5.41 76.86
N GLY A 674 13.71 -5.83 76.68
CA GLY A 674 12.55 -4.91 76.59
C GLY A 674 11.20 -5.46 76.11
N ASP A 675 10.48 -4.68 75.30
CA ASP A 675 9.27 -5.06 74.54
C ASP A 675 9.40 -4.57 73.08
N LYS A 676 8.30 -4.54 72.30
CA LYS A 676 8.35 -3.95 70.93
C LYS A 676 8.72 -2.45 70.94
N ASP A 677 8.68 -1.78 72.11
CA ASP A 677 8.72 -0.34 72.29
C ASP A 677 9.98 0.21 73.04
N GLY A 678 10.83 -0.56 73.75
CA GLY A 678 12.18 -0.09 74.20
C GLY A 678 13.01 -0.88 75.25
N GLY A 679 14.30 -0.50 75.49
CA GLY A 679 15.31 -1.16 76.36
C GLY A 679 16.79 -0.60 76.40
N ILE A 680 17.81 -1.42 76.75
CA ILE A 680 19.25 -1.03 76.98
C ILE A 680 20.26 -1.78 76.05
N LEU A 681 21.43 -1.18 75.67
CA LEU A 681 22.51 -1.79 74.85
C LEU A 681 23.96 -1.46 75.34
N GLU A 682 24.89 -2.43 75.35
CA GLU A 682 26.32 -2.22 75.68
C GLU A 682 27.30 -2.78 74.58
N ILE A 683 28.40 -2.04 74.23
CA ILE A 683 29.41 -2.37 73.15
C ILE A 683 30.89 -2.15 73.64
N LYS A 684 31.89 -2.90 73.11
CA LYS A 684 33.35 -2.82 73.44
C LYS A 684 34.25 -2.25 72.24
N PRO A 685 35.54 -1.78 72.39
CA PRO A 685 36.37 -0.93 71.42
C PRO A 685 36.94 -1.48 70.04
N ILE A 686 37.41 -0.62 69.04
CA ILE A 686 37.82 -0.91 67.58
C ILE A 686 39.09 -0.14 66.97
N GLY A 687 39.85 -0.60 65.92
CA GLY A 687 40.97 0.17 65.22
C GLY A 687 41.36 -0.19 63.72
N LEU A 688 42.11 0.67 62.93
CA LEU A 688 42.42 0.63 61.43
C LEU A 688 43.89 0.95 60.94
N PHE A 689 44.45 0.23 59.94
CA PHE A 689 45.89 0.27 59.51
C PHE A 689 46.11 0.31 57.94
N ILE A 690 47.22 0.86 57.34
CA ILE A 690 47.75 0.59 55.95
C ILE A 690 49.21 0.10 56.03
N GLY A 691 49.45 -1.10 55.53
CA GLY A 691 50.65 -1.89 55.73
C GLY A 691 50.74 -2.25 57.19
N GLN A 692 51.74 -1.67 57.84
CA GLN A 692 51.85 -1.70 59.30
C GLN A 692 51.54 -0.33 59.90
N ASP A 693 51.40 0.70 59.06
CA ASP A 693 51.24 2.07 59.50
C ASP A 693 49.78 2.30 59.88
N LEU A 694 49.55 2.51 61.17
CA LEU A 694 48.24 2.90 61.68
C LEU A 694 47.80 4.16 60.95
N LEU A 695 46.75 4.04 60.15
CA LEU A 695 46.14 5.21 59.56
C LEU A 695 45.18 5.88 60.55
N SER A 696 44.42 5.11 61.39
CA SER A 696 43.40 5.64 62.32
C SER A 696 42.84 4.65 63.41
N LYS A 697 42.27 5.11 64.55
CA LYS A 697 41.72 4.29 65.70
C LYS A 697 40.34 4.77 66.24
N LEU A 698 39.47 3.92 66.86
CA LEU A 698 38.08 4.25 67.34
C LEU A 698 37.59 3.61 68.69
N GLU A 699 37.04 4.39 69.65
CA GLU A 699 36.59 3.92 71.01
C GLU A 699 35.16 4.40 71.40
N PHE A 700 34.36 3.66 72.24
CA PHE A 700 32.90 3.92 72.54
C PHE A 700 32.43 3.92 74.03
N GLU A 701 31.33 4.63 74.35
CA GLU A 701 30.62 4.71 75.67
C GLU A 701 29.36 3.77 75.79
N LYS A 702 28.55 3.75 76.89
CA LYS A 702 27.31 2.90 77.04
C LYS A 702 26.05 3.48 76.34
N GLY A 703 25.11 2.64 75.86
CA GLY A 703 23.94 3.06 75.05
C GLY A 703 22.54 2.54 75.47
N THR A 704 21.48 3.06 74.84
CA THR A 704 20.05 2.73 75.12
C THR A 704 19.23 2.58 73.84
N TYR A 705 18.16 1.76 73.84
CA TYR A 705 17.25 1.61 72.71
C TYR A 705 15.78 1.93 73.03
N ARG A 706 15.03 2.49 72.09
CA ARG A 706 13.58 2.76 72.25
C ARG A 706 12.90 2.60 70.90
N GLY A 707 11.98 1.64 70.78
CA GLY A 707 11.44 1.19 69.49
C GLY A 707 12.58 0.77 68.56
N LYS A 708 12.71 1.46 67.41
CA LYS A 708 13.78 1.24 66.42
C LYS A 708 14.99 2.18 66.59
N SER A 709 15.23 2.71 67.79
CA SER A 709 16.26 3.74 68.08
C SER A 709 17.39 3.25 68.99
N LEU A 710 18.61 3.77 68.85
CA LEU A 710 19.88 3.44 69.53
C LEU A 710 20.84 4.65 69.52
N SER A 711 21.69 4.87 70.52
CA SER A 711 22.76 5.91 70.46
C SER A 711 24.01 5.60 71.30
N ILE A 712 25.20 5.99 70.80
CA ILE A 712 26.56 5.74 71.36
C ILE A 712 27.64 6.72 70.77
N LYS A 713 28.73 7.11 71.47
CA LYS A 713 29.73 8.13 71.02
C LYS A 713 31.22 7.68 71.06
N GLY A 714 32.15 8.30 70.28
CA GLY A 714 33.61 7.96 70.09
C GLY A 714 34.58 8.99 69.40
N LYS A 715 35.85 8.64 69.03
CA LYS A 715 36.95 9.54 68.46
C LYS A 715 37.93 8.90 67.41
N ILE A 716 38.58 9.67 66.47
CA ILE A 716 39.54 9.27 65.35
C ILE A 716 40.85 10.15 65.24
N SER A 717 41.99 9.63 64.71
CA SER A 717 43.30 10.34 64.51
C SER A 717 44.14 9.84 63.28
N GLY A 718 44.83 10.66 62.43
CA GLY A 718 45.63 10.21 61.22
C GLY A 718 45.86 11.17 60.00
N VAL A 719 45.92 10.66 58.74
CA VAL A 719 45.78 11.48 57.47
C VAL A 719 44.46 12.25 57.45
N VAL A 720 43.54 11.76 58.27
CA VAL A 720 42.22 12.26 58.58
C VAL A 720 42.14 12.35 60.11
N GLU A 721 41.81 13.51 60.68
CA GLU A 721 41.81 13.76 62.13
C GLU A 721 40.42 14.27 62.60
N GLY A 722 39.76 13.66 63.61
CA GLY A 722 38.37 14.02 63.99
C GLY A 722 37.63 13.24 65.10
N ASN A 723 36.38 13.58 65.41
CA ASN A 723 35.50 12.90 66.41
C ASN A 723 34.48 11.93 65.77
N VAL A 724 33.80 11.06 66.54
CA VAL A 724 32.75 10.13 66.05
C VAL A 724 31.51 10.04 66.95
N GLY A 725 30.30 10.00 66.38
CA GLY A 725 29.09 9.63 67.11
C GLY A 725 28.24 8.66 66.29
N VAL A 726 27.67 7.62 66.91
CA VAL A 726 26.84 6.59 66.26
C VAL A 726 25.45 6.54 66.89
N SER A 727 24.41 6.57 66.06
CA SER A 727 23.03 6.41 66.53
C SER A 727 22.17 5.75 65.50
N TYR A 728 21.37 4.77 65.89
CA TYR A 728 20.38 4.16 65.00
C TYR A 728 19.02 4.76 65.31
N HIS A 729 18.25 5.26 64.36
CA HIS A 729 16.82 5.56 64.57
C HIS A 729 16.13 5.27 63.25
N ASN A 730 15.64 4.05 63.08
CA ASN A 730 15.31 3.43 61.78
C ASN A 730 16.49 3.31 60.79
N THR A 731 17.57 4.05 61.04
CA THR A 731 18.68 4.30 60.13
C THR A 731 19.95 4.50 60.94
N LEU A 732 21.05 3.92 60.50
CA LEU A 732 22.34 4.08 61.16
C LEU A 732 22.93 5.45 60.86
N SER A 733 23.22 6.22 61.88
CA SER A 733 23.86 7.52 61.82
C SER A 733 25.28 7.40 62.35
N LEU A 734 26.24 7.97 61.64
CA LEU A 734 27.62 8.15 62.05
C LEU A 734 28.07 9.56 61.70
N THR A 735 28.70 10.31 62.59
CA THR A 735 29.19 11.69 62.31
C THR A 735 30.68 11.81 62.55
N SER A 736 31.41 12.63 61.78
CA SER A 736 32.86 12.90 61.90
C SER A 736 33.29 14.23 61.22
N ALA A 737 34.40 14.86 61.61
CA ALA A 737 34.87 16.12 61.00
C ALA A 737 36.39 16.36 61.17
N GLY A 738 37.07 16.97 60.16
CA GLY A 738 38.54 17.09 60.04
C GLY A 738 39.09 17.86 58.80
N THR A 739 40.31 17.56 58.29
CA THR A 739 40.94 18.23 57.11
C THR A 739 41.67 17.27 56.11
N VAL A 740 41.86 17.69 54.83
CA VAL A 740 42.49 16.94 53.70
C VAL A 740 43.51 17.79 52.89
N ASP A 741 44.53 17.18 52.28
CA ASP A 741 45.66 17.85 51.58
C ASP A 741 45.74 17.48 50.06
N LEU A 742 45.58 18.44 49.10
CA LEU A 742 45.48 18.13 47.65
C LEU A 742 46.82 17.92 46.95
N THR A 743 47.91 18.45 47.50
CA THR A 743 49.24 18.15 46.97
C THR A 743 49.59 16.70 47.25
N LYS A 744 49.26 16.18 48.45
CA LYS A 744 49.33 14.74 48.77
C LYS A 744 48.38 13.87 47.93
N LEU A 745 47.45 14.50 47.20
CA LEU A 745 46.42 13.84 46.38
C LEU A 745 46.68 13.88 44.85
N PHE A 746 46.94 15.03 44.20
CA PHE A 746 47.20 15.15 42.73
C PHE A 746 48.55 14.57 42.32
N SER A 747 49.49 14.43 43.25
CA SER A 747 50.76 13.69 43.02
C SER A 747 50.53 12.21 42.66
N LEU A 748 49.28 11.74 42.77
CA LEU A 748 48.88 10.37 42.49
C LEU A 748 48.29 10.16 41.04
N VAL A 749 48.10 11.17 40.13
CA VAL A 749 47.38 11.06 38.79
C VAL A 749 48.02 11.84 37.57
N LYS A 750 48.11 11.30 36.31
CA LYS A 750 48.66 11.97 35.06
C LYS A 750 47.72 11.80 33.79
N SER A 751 47.26 12.80 32.98
CA SER A 751 46.21 12.61 31.88
C SER A 751 46.12 13.56 30.62
N ARG A 752 45.42 13.11 29.53
CA ARG A 752 45.25 13.60 28.12
C ARG A 752 44.30 14.81 27.86
N ILE A 753 43.73 15.43 28.88
CA ILE A 753 42.98 16.70 28.73
C ILE A 753 44.00 17.81 28.88
N LEU A 754 44.10 18.75 27.95
CA LEU A 754 45.17 19.75 27.94
C LEU A 754 44.94 20.84 29.05
N ALA A 755 44.96 20.48 30.37
CA ALA A 755 44.74 21.32 31.60
C ALA A 755 45.34 20.74 32.97
N ASP A 756 45.57 21.54 34.06
CA ASP A 756 46.30 21.22 35.37
C ASP A 756 45.85 22.07 36.65
N GLY A 757 46.17 21.72 37.95
CA GLY A 757 45.82 22.46 39.23
C GLY A 757 46.44 22.11 40.65
N GLU A 758 46.40 23.02 41.68
CA GLU A 758 47.13 22.98 43.02
C GLU A 758 46.33 23.52 44.30
N GLY A 759 46.44 23.01 45.59
CA GLY A 759 45.76 23.53 46.87
C GLY A 759 45.55 22.65 48.19
N ARG A 760 44.81 23.11 49.26
CA ARG A 760 44.36 22.34 50.51
C ARG A 760 42.85 22.47 50.82
N VAL A 761 42.22 21.49 51.50
CA VAL A 761 40.74 21.37 51.66
C VAL A 761 40.28 20.87 53.05
N SER A 762 39.42 21.62 53.75
CA SER A 762 38.80 21.20 55.04
C SER A 762 37.59 20.28 54.85
N TYR A 763 37.22 19.40 55.81
CA TYR A 763 36.07 18.50 55.67
C TYR A 763 35.17 18.25 56.91
N SER A 764 33.91 17.90 56.63
CA SER A 764 32.98 17.36 57.63
C SER A 764 32.19 16.20 57.03
N LEU A 765 32.14 15.05 57.70
CA LEU A 765 31.49 13.81 57.28
C LEU A 765 30.30 13.45 58.17
N SER A 766 29.15 13.17 57.58
CA SER A 766 28.06 12.55 58.32
C SER A 766 27.36 11.52 57.48
N TYR A 767 27.27 10.31 58.01
CA TYR A 767 26.46 9.22 57.52
C TYR A 767 25.15 9.19 58.31
N HIS A 768 24.03 9.07 57.63
CA HIS A 768 22.72 8.91 58.26
C HIS A 768 21.86 8.08 57.31
N GLY A 769 21.58 6.83 57.67
CA GLY A 769 20.66 5.97 56.93
C GLY A 769 21.03 5.70 55.48
N GLY A 770 22.32 5.50 55.20
CA GLY A 770 22.81 5.37 53.83
C GLY A 770 23.23 6.69 53.20
N SER A 771 22.76 7.84 53.72
CA SER A 771 23.13 9.17 53.23
C SER A 771 24.46 9.62 53.83
N LEU A 772 25.47 9.75 52.99
CA LEU A 772 26.78 10.29 53.35
C LEU A 772 26.89 11.74 52.89
N SER A 773 27.14 12.69 53.78
CA SER A 773 27.45 14.07 53.41
C SER A 773 28.88 14.43 53.78
N LEU A 774 29.56 15.07 52.84
CA LEU A 774 30.92 15.56 52.93
C LEU A 774 30.98 17.01 52.41
N PHE A 775 31.41 17.96 53.24
CA PHE A 775 31.66 19.34 52.79
C PHE A 775 33.17 19.56 52.60
N ALA A 776 33.57 20.36 51.60
CA ALA A 776 34.96 20.62 51.22
C ALA A 776 35.16 22.00 50.54
N GLU A 777 36.15 22.80 50.93
CA GLU A 777 36.36 24.13 50.31
C GLU A 777 37.82 24.61 50.23
N SER A 778 38.12 25.48 49.25
CA SER A 778 39.42 26.13 49.04
C SER A 778 39.37 27.43 48.22
N ASN A 779 40.14 28.45 48.57
CA ASN A 779 40.02 29.81 48.01
C ASN A 779 41.13 30.24 47.01
N LYS A 780 42.11 29.38 46.69
CA LYS A 780 43.24 29.72 45.79
C LYS A 780 43.60 28.54 44.88
N LEU A 781 43.15 28.58 43.61
CA LEU A 781 43.34 27.57 42.55
C LEU A 781 43.63 28.22 41.17
N ILE A 782 44.28 27.52 40.23
CA ILE A 782 44.78 28.05 38.92
C ILE A 782 44.46 27.07 37.74
N LEU A 783 44.10 27.54 36.51
CA LEU A 783 43.67 26.71 35.32
C LEU A 783 44.06 27.26 33.88
N ARG A 784 44.27 26.41 32.83
CA ARG A 784 44.78 26.79 31.44
C ARG A 784 44.17 25.99 30.22
N SER A 785 43.97 26.53 28.95
CA SER A 785 43.34 25.89 27.70
C SER A 785 43.68 26.47 26.27
N ARG A 786 43.35 25.79 25.12
CA ARG A 786 43.71 26.11 23.67
C ARG A 786 42.64 26.76 22.76
N TYR A 787 41.33 26.54 22.95
CA TYR A 787 40.24 27.11 22.09
C TYR A 787 39.82 28.52 22.50
N VAL A 788 40.38 29.00 23.61
CA VAL A 788 40.24 30.34 24.16
C VAL A 788 41.60 31.00 24.04
N ALA A 789 41.65 32.26 23.62
CA ALA A 789 42.91 32.92 23.31
C ALA A 789 43.80 33.30 24.55
N LEU A 790 43.48 32.92 25.82
CA LEU A 790 44.17 33.32 27.09
C LEU A 790 43.87 32.46 28.40
N PRO A 791 44.70 32.42 29.50
CA PRO A 791 44.55 31.61 30.76
C PRO A 791 43.75 32.23 31.94
N LEU A 792 43.39 31.44 32.99
CA LEU A 792 42.32 31.75 33.98
C LEU A 792 42.62 31.33 35.47
N GLU A 793 42.31 32.16 36.49
CA GLU A 793 42.60 31.92 37.94
C GLU A 793 41.39 32.14 38.90
N GLY A 794 41.30 31.41 40.05
CA GLY A 794 40.16 31.53 41.01
C GLY A 794 40.06 30.55 42.21
N GLY A 795 38.86 30.12 42.60
CA GLY A 795 38.60 29.30 43.81
C GLY A 795 37.49 28.25 43.68
N LEU A 796 37.38 27.35 44.67
CA LEU A 796 36.51 26.16 44.67
C LEU A 796 35.76 25.96 45.99
N ARG A 797 34.47 25.67 45.86
CA ARG A 797 33.67 25.12 46.94
C ARG A 797 33.04 23.82 46.46
N VAL A 798 33.05 22.81 47.32
CA VAL A 798 32.49 21.48 47.07
C VAL A 798 31.61 21.09 48.24
N SER A 799 30.40 20.65 47.93
CA SER A 799 29.55 19.96 48.88
C SER A 799 29.09 18.68 48.23
N LEU A 800 29.40 17.56 48.86
CA LEU A 800 28.77 16.27 48.62
C LEU A 800 27.69 16.05 49.68
N LYS A 801 26.47 15.84 49.23
CA LYS A 801 25.40 15.32 50.09
C LYS A 801 24.83 14.12 49.37
N GLU A 802 24.89 12.97 50.03
CA GLU A 802 24.63 11.67 49.43
C GLU A 802 25.58 11.45 48.25
N ASP A 803 25.04 11.49 47.03
CA ASP A 803 25.79 11.41 45.79
C ASP A 803 25.83 12.74 45.04
N ARG A 804 25.28 13.83 45.60
CA ARG A 804 25.13 15.13 44.94
C ARG A 804 26.26 16.08 45.29
N LEU A 805 27.05 16.34 44.28
CA LEU A 805 28.15 17.28 44.29
C LEU A 805 27.65 18.66 43.86
N SER A 806 27.96 19.71 44.58
CA SER A 806 27.69 21.08 44.10
C SER A 806 28.85 21.98 44.42
N GLY A 807 29.08 22.93 43.53
CA GLY A 807 30.20 23.82 43.64
C GLY A 807 30.20 24.90 42.59
N SER A 808 31.13 25.82 42.75
CA SER A 808 31.31 26.94 41.84
C SER A 808 32.78 27.10 41.55
N LEU A 809 33.07 27.45 40.30
CA LEU A 809 34.38 27.82 39.81
C LEU A 809 34.25 29.17 39.11
N SER A 810 34.94 30.17 39.64
CA SER A 810 34.92 31.54 39.11
C SER A 810 36.30 31.90 38.63
N LEU A 811 36.47 32.21 37.34
CA LEU A 811 37.76 32.51 36.74
C LEU A 811 37.73 33.75 35.80
N ARG A 812 38.84 34.49 35.69
CA ARG A 812 38.94 35.78 34.94
C ARG A 812 40.17 35.87 34.02
N GLY A 813 40.10 36.64 32.92
CA GLY A 813 41.22 36.86 31.99
C GLY A 813 41.20 38.17 31.17
N ASN A 814 42.36 38.84 31.08
CA ASN A 814 42.60 40.13 30.40
C ASN A 814 41.53 41.23 30.62
N ASN A 815 40.93 41.25 31.81
CA ASN A 815 39.95 42.23 32.33
C ASN A 815 38.64 42.46 31.55
N ARG A 816 38.45 41.90 30.36
CA ARG A 816 37.17 41.92 29.62
C ARG A 816 36.51 40.55 29.52
N ALA A 817 37.31 39.48 29.38
CA ALA A 817 36.78 38.12 29.29
C ALA A 817 36.51 37.54 30.68
N PHE A 818 35.33 36.96 30.85
CA PHE A 818 34.87 36.41 32.13
C PHE A 818 34.20 35.04 31.95
N VAL A 819 34.50 34.11 32.87
CA VAL A 819 33.85 32.80 32.94
C VAL A 819 33.42 32.52 34.37
N LEU A 820 32.10 32.48 34.56
CA LEU A 820 31.50 31.93 35.77
C LEU A 820 30.90 30.56 35.46
N ALA A 821 31.38 29.54 36.14
CA ALA A 821 30.91 28.17 36.02
C ALA A 821 30.34 27.70 37.36
N ASN A 822 29.02 27.63 37.44
CA ASN A 822 28.36 26.99 38.58
C ASN A 822 28.07 25.54 38.21
N PHE A 823 28.68 24.61 38.94
CA PHE A 823 28.56 23.18 38.67
C PHE A 823 27.77 22.45 39.75
N THR A 824 26.93 21.54 39.30
CA THR A 824 26.16 20.67 40.18
C THR A 824 26.16 19.30 39.57
N GLY A 825 26.82 18.35 40.20
CA GLY A 825 26.83 16.92 39.89
C GLY A 825 25.92 16.14 40.81
N ASP A 826 25.48 14.99 40.35
CA ASP A 826 25.11 13.89 41.23
C ASP A 826 25.73 12.60 40.72
N GLY A 827 25.35 11.41 41.21
CA GLY A 827 25.83 10.15 40.62
C GLY A 827 25.41 9.94 39.14
N LYS A 828 24.66 10.88 38.53
CA LYS A 828 24.07 10.76 37.19
C LYS A 828 24.23 11.96 36.27
N LEU A 829 24.19 13.21 36.75
CA LEU A 829 24.25 14.39 35.90
C LEU A 829 24.94 15.57 36.55
N ALA A 830 25.94 16.07 35.85
CA ALA A 830 26.63 17.31 36.09
C ALA A 830 26.10 18.42 35.17
N ARG A 831 25.52 19.49 35.74
CA ARG A 831 25.19 20.71 35.01
C ARG A 831 26.24 21.77 35.28
N VAL A 832 26.51 22.57 34.26
CA VAL A 832 27.37 23.74 34.34
C VAL A 832 26.68 24.89 33.62
N ASN A 833 26.25 25.90 34.37
CA ASN A 833 25.74 27.14 33.77
C ASN A 833 26.91 28.09 33.52
N LEU A 834 26.92 28.68 32.33
CA LEU A 834 27.99 29.53 31.84
C LEU A 834 27.43 30.91 31.49
N ASP A 835 28.01 31.93 32.09
CA ASP A 835 27.78 33.32 31.71
C ASP A 835 29.05 33.83 31.02
N LEU A 836 28.89 34.26 29.77
CA LEU A 836 29.99 34.64 28.88
C LEU A 836 29.77 36.05 28.35
N SER A 837 30.81 36.87 28.42
CA SER A 837 30.83 38.22 27.86
C SER A 837 32.06 38.40 26.99
N ASP A 838 31.83 38.88 25.76
CA ASP A 838 32.85 39.22 24.76
C ASP A 838 33.92 38.13 24.59
N LEU A 839 33.50 36.87 24.62
CA LEU A 839 34.42 35.76 24.46
C LEU A 839 34.81 35.67 22.97
N PRO A 840 36.10 35.85 22.60
CA PRO A 840 36.50 35.80 21.20
C PRO A 840 36.57 34.35 20.71
N VAL A 841 35.70 33.98 19.75
CA VAL A 841 35.58 32.61 19.23
C VAL A 841 35.98 32.56 17.75
N LEU A 842 36.73 31.53 17.36
CA LEU A 842 37.26 31.37 16.00
C LEU A 842 36.79 30.04 15.38
N LEU A 843 36.17 30.06 14.18
CA LEU A 843 35.68 28.86 13.47
C LEU A 843 36.22 28.78 12.03
N ARG A 844 36.78 27.63 11.65
CA ARG A 844 37.44 27.44 10.34
C ARG A 844 37.05 26.08 9.73
N GLU A 845 36.15 26.09 8.74
CA GLU A 845 35.60 24.88 8.09
C GLU A 845 35.76 24.89 6.54
N GLN A 846 35.50 23.76 5.87
CA GLN A 846 35.77 23.58 4.44
C GLN A 846 34.75 24.29 3.50
N SER A 847 33.46 24.32 3.83
CA SER A 847 32.41 24.96 3.00
C SER A 847 32.07 26.40 3.41
N MET A 848 32.57 26.86 4.56
CA MET A 848 32.32 28.18 5.15
C MET A 848 33.46 28.59 6.12
N ARG A 849 33.78 29.88 6.19
CA ARG A 849 34.68 30.46 7.21
C ARG A 849 33.99 31.60 7.97
N ALA A 850 34.18 31.66 9.30
CA ALA A 850 33.50 32.64 10.17
C ALA A 850 34.40 33.15 11.32
N SER A 851 34.30 34.44 11.62
CA SER A 851 34.95 35.09 12.76
C SER A 851 33.89 35.86 13.53
N LEU A 852 33.65 35.48 14.80
CA LEU A 852 32.47 35.92 15.54
C LEU A 852 32.83 36.32 16.98
N LEU A 853 32.17 37.36 17.48
CA LEU A 853 32.19 37.72 18.90
C LEU A 853 30.95 37.14 19.57
N LEU A 854 31.15 36.42 20.68
CA LEU A 854 30.07 35.70 21.35
C LEU A 854 29.80 36.29 22.72
N SER A 855 28.58 36.80 22.88
CA SER A 855 28.04 37.25 24.14
C SER A 855 26.68 36.61 24.38
N GLY A 856 26.46 36.17 25.61
CA GLY A 856 25.21 35.52 25.98
C GLY A 856 25.38 34.46 27.06
N LYS A 857 24.27 33.78 27.35
CA LYS A 857 24.21 32.79 28.42
C LYS A 857 24.05 31.41 27.81
N GLY A 858 24.83 30.48 28.35
CA GLY A 858 24.82 29.09 27.95
C GLY A 858 24.65 28.16 29.14
N ASN A 859 24.21 26.95 28.86
CA ASN A 859 24.14 25.89 29.84
C ASN A 859 24.66 24.58 29.25
N LEU A 860 25.49 23.89 30.04
CA LEU A 860 25.97 22.55 29.80
C LEU A 860 25.28 21.59 30.75
N ILE A 861 24.89 20.46 30.23
CA ILE A 861 24.17 19.45 30.99
C ILE A 861 24.76 18.10 30.61
N TRP A 862 25.67 17.57 31.43
CA TRP A 862 26.38 16.29 31.25
C TRP A 862 25.79 15.19 32.11
N ASP A 863 25.46 14.04 31.57
CA ASP A 863 24.93 12.90 32.34
C ASP A 863 25.97 11.78 32.61
N TYR A 864 27.26 12.12 32.69
CA TYR A 864 28.40 11.18 32.65
C TYR A 864 28.51 10.36 31.35
N LYS A 865 27.67 10.63 30.33
CA LYS A 865 27.71 10.01 28.99
C LYS A 865 27.34 10.92 27.80
N ASN A 866 26.37 11.81 27.94
CA ASN A 866 25.70 12.69 26.97
C ASN A 866 25.64 14.12 27.52
N LEU A 867 25.71 15.10 26.63
CA LEU A 867 25.93 16.48 26.95
C LEU A 867 24.96 17.39 26.17
N SER A 868 23.98 18.02 26.81
CA SER A 868 23.17 19.04 26.14
C SER A 868 23.80 20.42 26.31
N ILE A 869 23.78 21.18 25.23
CA ILE A 869 24.36 22.52 25.13
C ILE A 869 23.28 23.43 24.57
N GLY A 870 22.87 24.42 25.35
CA GLY A 870 21.82 25.36 24.95
C GLY A 870 22.22 26.80 25.21
N GLY A 871 21.52 27.73 24.56
CA GLY A 871 21.70 29.15 24.84
C GLY A 871 21.11 30.09 23.80
N ARG A 872 21.05 31.36 24.17
CA ARG A 872 20.73 32.46 23.24
C ARG A 872 21.95 33.34 23.13
N PHE A 873 22.40 33.51 21.90
CA PHE A 873 23.61 34.24 21.61
C PHE A 873 23.35 35.26 20.51
N TYR A 874 24.01 36.40 20.64
CA TYR A 874 24.00 37.45 19.63
C TYR A 874 25.34 37.47 18.93
N THR A 875 25.31 37.74 17.63
CA THR A 875 26.52 37.68 16.80
C THR A 875 26.51 38.75 15.71
N SER A 876 27.71 39.16 15.32
CA SER A 876 27.98 40.08 14.21
C SER A 876 29.27 39.64 13.51
N GLY A 877 29.38 39.93 12.21
CA GLY A 877 30.54 39.55 11.39
C GLY A 877 30.19 39.32 9.92
N PHE A 878 31.02 38.55 9.21
CA PHE A 878 30.83 38.24 7.79
C PHE A 878 30.96 36.73 7.51
N VAL A 879 30.28 36.26 6.45
CA VAL A 879 30.24 34.84 6.05
C VAL A 879 30.45 34.69 4.54
N ASN A 880 31.33 33.77 4.13
CA ASN A 880 31.60 33.46 2.73
C ASN A 880 31.06 32.06 2.38
N LEU A 881 30.14 31.95 1.41
CA LEU A 881 29.49 30.69 1.01
C LEU A 881 29.91 30.24 -0.39
N GLN A 882 30.27 28.96 -0.53
CA GLN A 882 30.77 28.40 -1.80
C GLN A 882 29.85 27.34 -2.44
N LYS A 883 28.92 26.74 -1.69
CA LYS A 883 27.91 25.76 -2.17
C LYS A 883 26.62 25.86 -1.33
N LEU A 884 25.43 25.71 -1.93
CA LEU A 884 24.12 25.79 -1.21
C LEU A 884 23.83 24.55 -0.34
N THR A 885 24.39 23.40 -0.65
CA THR A 885 24.32 22.23 0.24
C THR A 885 25.51 21.31 -0.03
N ALA A 886 26.12 20.82 1.04
CA ALA A 886 27.21 19.85 0.97
C ALA A 886 26.75 18.51 1.55
N LYS A 887 27.10 17.40 0.89
CA LYS A 887 26.94 16.04 1.44
C LYS A 887 27.78 15.92 2.72
N ARG A 888 27.13 15.74 3.88
CA ARG A 888 27.80 15.54 5.17
C ARG A 888 28.31 14.09 5.30
N GLN A 889 29.57 13.91 5.73
CA GLN A 889 30.08 12.63 6.25
C GLN A 889 29.48 12.35 7.63
N SER A 890 29.24 11.07 7.96
CA SER A 890 28.59 10.66 9.21
C SER A 890 29.46 11.01 10.43
N PRO A 891 28.97 11.86 11.36
CA PRO A 891 29.71 12.19 12.59
C PRO A 891 29.97 10.95 13.46
N PRO A 892 30.91 10.98 14.44
CA PRO A 892 31.09 9.87 15.38
C PRO A 892 29.81 9.59 16.16
N GLU A 893 29.51 8.33 16.42
CA GLU A 893 28.29 7.91 17.12
C GLU A 893 28.11 8.61 18.47
N TRP A 894 29.19 8.86 19.22
CA TRP A 894 29.07 9.55 20.50
C TRP A 894 28.65 11.03 20.36
N TYR A 895 28.67 11.63 19.17
CA TYR A 895 28.19 13.00 18.95
C TYR A 895 26.66 13.10 18.99
N LYS A 896 25.93 12.01 18.69
CA LYS A 896 24.48 11.91 18.94
C LYS A 896 24.14 12.16 20.41
N ARG A 897 25.12 11.91 21.30
CA ARG A 897 25.03 12.16 22.73
C ARG A 897 25.12 13.63 23.06
N ILE A 898 25.26 14.52 22.08
CA ILE A 898 25.31 15.96 22.30
C ILE A 898 24.08 16.61 21.69
N ARG A 899 23.30 17.35 22.48
CA ARG A 899 22.05 17.99 22.03
C ARG A 899 22.16 19.51 22.02
N LEU A 900 21.46 20.14 21.09
CA LEU A 900 21.53 21.56 20.81
C LEU A 900 20.14 22.19 20.87
N ASP A 901 20.04 23.34 21.54
CA ASP A 901 18.95 24.31 21.37
C ASP A 901 19.57 25.70 21.45
N ILE A 902 19.92 26.20 20.27
CA ILE A 902 20.69 27.41 20.12
C ILE A 902 19.92 28.35 19.22
N ASN A 903 19.66 29.55 19.73
CA ASN A 903 19.07 30.62 18.95
C ASN A 903 20.12 31.68 18.74
N VAL A 904 20.33 32.01 17.46
CA VAL A 904 21.31 33.01 17.05
C VAL A 904 20.59 34.04 16.21
N ALA A 905 20.73 35.30 16.62
CA ALA A 905 20.25 36.45 15.88
C ALA A 905 21.43 37.34 15.52
N SER A 906 21.40 37.88 14.31
CA SER A 906 22.35 38.90 13.91
C SER A 906 22.06 40.19 14.66
N SER A 907 23.02 40.72 15.42
CA SER A 907 22.87 42.05 16.01
C SER A 907 22.99 43.16 14.97
N GLU A 908 23.59 42.90 13.80
CA GLU A 908 23.70 43.78 12.61
C GLU A 908 23.63 42.94 11.29
N PRO A 909 23.16 43.47 10.13
CA PRO A 909 22.98 42.67 8.91
C PRO A 909 24.26 41.98 8.42
N LEU A 910 24.15 40.70 8.08
CA LEU A 910 25.29 39.90 7.61
C LEU A 910 25.45 40.04 6.10
N ARG A 911 26.70 40.16 5.63
CA ARG A 911 27.04 40.11 4.20
C ARG A 911 27.31 38.67 3.78
N ILE A 912 26.55 38.17 2.80
CA ILE A 912 26.69 36.82 2.25
C ILE A 912 27.19 36.89 0.80
N ASN A 913 28.33 36.25 0.52
CA ASN A 913 28.91 36.20 -0.83
C ASN A 913 28.64 34.80 -1.47
N LEU A 914 28.21 34.76 -2.74
CA LEU A 914 27.86 33.56 -3.54
C LEU A 914 28.69 33.49 -4.86
N PRO A 915 28.73 32.35 -5.58
CA PRO A 915 29.42 32.23 -6.87
C PRO A 915 28.78 33.03 -8.02
N GLU A 916 27.44 33.08 -8.10
CA GLU A 916 26.70 33.85 -9.10
C GLU A 916 26.50 35.33 -8.75
N GLY A 917 26.96 35.79 -7.57
CA GLY A 917 26.79 37.15 -7.08
C GLY A 917 26.87 37.32 -5.55
N PHE A 918 26.21 38.31 -4.96
CA PHE A 918 26.14 38.48 -3.49
C PHE A 918 24.78 38.99 -3.02
N LEU A 919 24.51 38.80 -1.73
CA LEU A 919 23.26 39.16 -1.05
C LEU A 919 23.53 39.82 0.31
N TYR A 920 22.69 40.80 0.65
CA TYR A 920 22.61 41.35 2.01
C TYR A 920 21.44 40.72 2.77
N THR A 921 21.70 40.24 3.99
CA THR A 921 20.78 39.32 4.67
C THR A 921 20.68 39.56 6.17
N ASP A 922 19.44 39.78 6.62
CA ASP A 922 19.07 39.67 8.03
C ASP A 922 18.89 38.19 8.39
N LEU A 923 19.54 37.72 9.46
CA LEU A 923 19.56 36.32 9.83
C LEU A 923 18.83 36.06 11.14
N LEU A 924 17.82 35.20 11.04
CA LEU A 924 17.21 34.55 12.19
C LEU A 924 17.43 33.04 12.06
N ALA A 925 18.26 32.50 12.95
CA ALA A 925 18.63 31.09 12.95
C ALA A 925 18.22 30.42 14.26
N THR A 926 17.50 29.32 14.11
CA THR A 926 17.19 28.41 15.21
C THR A 926 17.78 27.04 14.88
N ILE A 927 18.67 26.55 15.75
CA ILE A 927 19.27 25.22 15.64
C ILE A 927 18.79 24.41 16.83
N LYS A 928 18.09 23.32 16.54
CA LYS A 928 17.52 22.42 17.54
C LYS A 928 17.81 20.98 17.14
N GLY A 929 17.67 20.05 18.08
CA GLY A 929 17.95 18.62 17.84
C GLY A 929 19.33 18.20 18.30
N ASP A 930 19.83 17.05 17.87
CA ASP A 930 21.16 16.57 18.28
C ASP A 930 22.26 17.01 17.31
N LEU A 931 23.50 17.01 17.80
CA LEU A 931 24.67 17.44 17.05
C LEU A 931 24.95 16.52 15.85
N TYR A 932 24.36 15.32 15.83
CA TYR A 932 24.52 14.38 14.73
C TYR A 932 23.56 14.70 13.56
N GLU A 933 22.28 15.00 13.83
CA GLU A 933 21.27 15.39 12.81
C GLU A 933 20.37 16.56 13.28
N PRO A 934 20.88 17.80 13.27
CA PRO A 934 20.14 18.95 13.80
C PRO A 934 19.03 19.43 12.87
N GLU A 935 17.85 19.72 13.44
CA GLU A 935 16.79 20.47 12.79
C GLU A 935 17.13 21.96 12.82
N TYR A 936 17.07 22.61 11.66
CA TYR A 936 17.29 24.04 11.57
C TYR A 936 16.20 24.67 10.74
N ARG A 937 15.85 25.90 11.14
CA ARG A 937 15.09 26.82 10.31
C ARG A 937 15.89 28.10 10.21
N ILE A 938 16.21 28.45 8.98
CA ILE A 938 16.89 29.69 8.64
C ILE A 938 15.96 30.45 7.71
N ASN A 939 15.54 31.62 8.18
CA ASN A 939 14.78 32.55 7.37
C ASN A 939 15.74 33.65 6.93
N ALA A 940 15.93 33.74 5.62
CA ALA A 940 16.77 34.74 4.99
C ALA A 940 15.90 35.68 4.16
N HIS A 941 15.88 36.95 4.54
CA HIS A 941 15.17 37.99 3.80
C HIS A 941 16.17 38.76 2.95
N PHE A 942 16.03 38.68 1.63
CA PHE A 942 16.96 39.31 0.70
C PHE A 942 16.53 40.77 0.48
N LYS A 943 17.34 41.70 1.01
CA LYS A 943 17.07 43.13 0.87
C LYS A 943 17.54 43.70 -0.48
N GLY A 944 18.38 42.98 -1.23
CA GLY A 944 18.87 43.32 -2.57
C GLY A 944 20.03 42.44 -3.02
N GLY A 945 20.40 42.51 -4.31
CA GLY A 945 21.52 41.74 -4.89
C GLY A 945 21.56 41.75 -6.43
N ASN A 946 22.55 41.06 -7.01
CA ASN A 946 22.78 40.95 -8.46
C ASN A 946 23.23 39.51 -8.82
N LEU A 947 22.65 38.88 -9.85
CA LEU A 947 22.88 37.48 -10.26
C LEU A 947 23.07 37.33 -11.79
N ASN A 948 23.67 36.23 -12.28
CA ASN A 948 23.94 36.00 -13.72
C ASN A 948 23.51 34.59 -14.19
N TYR A 949 22.71 34.49 -15.26
CA TYR A 949 22.21 33.23 -15.87
C TYR A 949 22.18 33.30 -17.40
N PHE A 950 22.46 32.18 -18.09
CA PHE A 950 22.50 32.08 -19.57
C PHE A 950 23.37 33.16 -20.24
N GLY A 951 24.42 33.61 -19.55
CA GLY A 951 25.29 34.70 -19.99
C GLY A 951 24.66 36.10 -19.89
N LYS A 952 23.53 36.27 -19.19
CA LYS A 952 22.83 37.54 -18.99
C LYS A 952 22.68 37.87 -17.50
N ASN A 953 22.71 39.17 -17.16
CA ASN A 953 22.53 39.63 -15.79
C ASN A 953 21.05 39.80 -15.42
N PHE A 954 20.76 39.46 -14.18
CA PHE A 954 19.43 39.42 -13.58
C PHE A 954 19.46 40.11 -12.21
N TYR A 955 18.67 41.17 -12.08
CA TYR A 955 18.60 41.94 -10.84
C TYR A 955 17.53 41.41 -9.89
N VAL A 956 17.87 41.27 -8.61
CA VAL A 956 16.95 40.78 -7.58
C VAL A 956 16.03 41.90 -7.12
N ARG A 957 14.77 41.85 -7.53
CA ARG A 957 13.76 42.85 -7.13
C ARG A 957 13.20 42.57 -5.74
N ARG A 958 12.89 41.31 -5.46
CA ARG A 958 12.48 40.79 -4.16
C ARG A 958 12.71 39.30 -4.12
N GLY A 959 12.98 38.78 -2.93
CA GLY A 959 13.04 37.36 -2.71
C GLY A 959 13.09 37.04 -1.23
N GLU A 960 12.58 35.88 -0.90
CA GLU A 960 12.76 35.27 0.40
C GLU A 960 13.18 33.82 0.20
N ALA A 961 14.03 33.35 1.10
CA ALA A 961 14.38 31.95 1.16
C ALA A 961 14.15 31.44 2.56
N THR A 962 13.36 30.37 2.63
CA THR A 962 13.21 29.60 3.85
C THR A 962 13.94 28.30 3.65
N PHE A 963 14.98 28.09 4.46
CA PHE A 963 15.73 26.84 4.49
C PHE A 963 15.36 26.08 5.75
N THR A 964 14.85 24.87 5.53
CA THR A 964 14.68 23.88 6.59
C THR A 964 15.45 22.61 6.23
N ASN A 965 15.59 21.72 7.20
CA ASN A 965 16.20 20.41 6.98
C ASN A 965 15.43 19.51 5.97
N LYS A 966 14.15 19.79 5.66
CA LYS A 966 13.30 18.92 4.80
C LYS A 966 12.87 19.58 3.50
N GLU A 967 12.43 20.83 3.59
CA GLU A 967 11.92 21.57 2.44
C GLU A 967 12.67 22.89 2.30
N SER A 968 12.92 23.24 1.05
CA SER A 968 13.42 24.55 0.69
C SER A 968 12.42 25.15 -0.28
N HIS A 969 11.96 26.35 0.02
CA HIS A 969 11.08 27.10 -0.84
C HIS A 969 11.78 28.38 -1.26
N LEU A 970 11.72 28.63 -2.56
CA LEU A 970 12.20 29.85 -3.17
C LEU A 970 11.04 30.47 -3.95
N ASP A 971 10.79 31.75 -3.68
CA ASP A 971 10.06 32.62 -4.57
C ASP A 971 10.99 33.78 -4.92
N LEU A 972 11.49 33.73 -6.15
CA LEU A 972 12.44 34.70 -6.66
C LEU A 972 11.96 35.19 -8.02
N THR A 973 11.71 36.49 -8.11
CA THR A 973 11.43 37.15 -9.37
C THR A 973 12.68 37.84 -9.86
N VAL A 974 13.12 37.44 -11.05
CA VAL A 974 14.25 38.05 -11.74
C VAL A 974 13.84 38.56 -13.12
N LEU A 975 14.51 39.61 -13.57
CA LEU A 975 14.20 40.31 -14.81
C LEU A 975 15.46 40.56 -15.63
N THR A 976 15.38 40.33 -16.95
CA THR A 976 16.41 40.72 -17.92
C THR A 976 15.78 41.43 -19.14
N PRO A 977 16.23 42.65 -19.51
CA PRO A 977 15.74 43.36 -20.69
C PRO A 977 16.45 42.89 -21.98
N THR A 978 15.73 42.77 -23.11
CA THR A 978 16.29 42.53 -24.47
C THR A 978 15.93 43.69 -25.42
N PRO A 979 16.55 43.83 -26.61
CA PRO A 979 16.36 45.00 -27.48
C PRO A 979 14.89 45.28 -27.86
N ASP A 980 14.12 44.24 -28.18
CA ASP A 980 12.74 44.39 -28.69
C ASP A 980 11.64 44.01 -27.66
N TYR A 981 12.00 43.36 -26.55
CA TYR A 981 11.08 42.94 -25.47
C TYR A 981 11.83 42.58 -24.17
N SER A 982 11.15 42.52 -23.02
CA SER A 982 11.77 42.04 -21.76
C SER A 982 11.38 40.61 -21.44
N ILE A 983 12.33 39.87 -20.87
CA ILE A 983 12.12 38.49 -20.42
C ILE A 983 12.03 38.51 -18.90
N ILE A 984 10.89 38.05 -18.40
CA ILE A 984 10.67 37.88 -16.96
C ILE A 984 10.67 36.40 -16.64
N ILE A 985 11.43 36.05 -15.61
CA ILE A 985 11.49 34.69 -15.11
C ILE A 985 11.03 34.71 -13.65
N ASP A 986 9.88 34.09 -13.43
CA ASP A 986 9.41 33.77 -12.10
C ASP A 986 9.92 32.38 -11.74
N ILE A 987 10.84 32.33 -10.77
CA ILE A 987 11.46 31.10 -10.27
C ILE A 987 10.76 30.75 -8.98
N LYS A 988 9.95 29.68 -9.03
CA LYS A 988 9.17 29.24 -7.88
C LYS A 988 9.38 27.78 -7.57
N GLY A 989 9.25 27.45 -6.29
CA GLY A 989 9.30 26.08 -5.80
C GLY A 989 10.65 25.78 -5.15
N ASN A 990 11.12 24.55 -5.29
CA ASN A 990 12.36 24.13 -4.65
C ASN A 990 13.57 24.76 -5.39
N PRO A 991 14.50 25.45 -4.69
CA PRO A 991 15.67 26.06 -5.32
C PRO A 991 16.53 25.08 -6.13
N GLN A 992 16.48 23.76 -5.85
CA GLN A 992 17.21 22.73 -6.60
C GLN A 992 16.44 22.18 -7.82
N TYR A 993 15.12 22.30 -7.85
CA TYR A 993 14.26 21.84 -8.95
C TYR A 993 13.14 22.85 -9.20
N PRO A 994 13.48 24.09 -9.61
CA PRO A 994 12.51 25.14 -9.71
C PRO A 994 11.53 24.87 -10.85
N LYS A 995 10.31 25.39 -10.75
CA LYS A 995 9.46 25.59 -11.91
C LYS A 995 9.69 26.99 -12.42
N ALA A 996 10.15 27.09 -13.65
CA ALA A 996 10.34 28.36 -14.32
C ALA A 996 9.18 28.59 -15.28
N ILE A 997 8.54 29.75 -15.15
CA ILE A 997 7.52 30.21 -16.11
C ILE A 997 8.12 31.40 -16.83
N VAL A 998 8.27 31.26 -18.14
CA VAL A 998 8.83 32.30 -19.00
C VAL A 998 7.70 33.03 -19.69
N ARG A 999 7.75 34.36 -19.60
CA ARG A 999 6.89 35.25 -20.38
C ARG A 999 7.71 36.39 -20.97
N SER A 1000 7.28 36.87 -22.12
CA SER A 1000 7.80 38.08 -22.76
C SER A 1000 6.78 39.20 -22.68
N GLU A 1001 7.28 40.42 -22.60
CA GLU A 1001 6.44 41.61 -22.73
C GLU A 1001 7.02 42.48 -23.87
N PRO A 1002 6.34 42.62 -25.03
CA PRO A 1002 5.02 42.04 -25.43
C PRO A 1002 5.03 40.51 -25.76
N PRO A 1003 3.86 39.83 -25.80
CA PRO A 1003 3.78 38.36 -25.96
C PRO A 1003 4.24 37.84 -27.34
N ARG A 1004 5.12 36.82 -27.34
CA ARG A 1004 5.63 36.11 -28.54
C ARG A 1004 5.38 34.60 -28.46
N ASP A 1005 5.54 33.88 -29.58
CA ASP A 1005 5.45 32.41 -29.58
C ASP A 1005 6.50 31.84 -28.63
N ILE A 1006 6.05 31.00 -27.70
CA ILE A 1006 6.89 30.41 -26.65
C ILE A 1006 8.03 29.60 -27.26
N ARG A 1007 7.84 28.95 -28.41
CA ARG A 1007 8.91 28.24 -29.10
C ARG A 1007 9.98 29.21 -29.57
N GLU A 1008 9.61 30.41 -30.02
CA GLU A 1008 10.56 31.45 -30.45
C GLU A 1008 11.30 32.08 -29.24
N VAL A 1009 10.60 32.33 -28.12
CA VAL A 1009 11.21 32.85 -26.88
C VAL A 1009 12.15 31.82 -26.26
N LEU A 1010 11.74 30.55 -26.20
CA LEU A 1010 12.59 29.45 -25.73
C LEU A 1010 13.77 29.23 -26.68
N THR A 1011 13.56 29.35 -27.99
CA THR A 1011 14.67 29.29 -28.96
C THR A 1011 15.64 30.47 -28.74
N THR A 1012 15.17 31.67 -28.42
CA THR A 1012 16.04 32.83 -28.10
C THR A 1012 16.82 32.63 -26.80
N LEU A 1013 16.24 31.95 -25.81
CA LEU A 1013 16.90 31.57 -24.56
C LEU A 1013 17.87 30.38 -24.74
N VAL A 1014 17.54 29.38 -25.56
CA VAL A 1014 18.26 28.10 -25.72
C VAL A 1014 19.33 28.13 -26.82
N LEU A 1015 19.13 28.88 -27.92
CA LEU A 1015 20.20 29.16 -28.91
C LEU A 1015 21.33 30.00 -28.30
N GLY A 1016 21.13 30.56 -27.10
CA GLY A 1016 22.10 31.36 -26.36
C GLY A 1016 23.38 30.62 -25.93
N GLY A 1017 23.48 29.32 -26.15
CA GLY A 1017 24.72 28.55 -25.95
C GLY A 1017 24.92 28.02 -24.53
N LYS A 1018 25.99 27.20 -24.41
CA LYS A 1018 26.40 26.33 -23.28
C LYS A 1018 25.63 26.52 -21.97
N GLU A 1019 24.98 25.45 -21.51
CA GLU A 1019 24.50 25.29 -20.14
C GLU A 1019 25.65 25.54 -19.14
N THR A 1020 25.73 26.74 -18.59
CA THR A 1020 26.41 27.02 -17.33
C THR A 1020 25.31 27.29 -16.32
N GLU A 1021 24.96 26.25 -15.57
CA GLU A 1021 24.01 26.37 -14.47
C GLU A 1021 24.70 27.01 -13.25
N GLY A 1022 24.06 28.01 -12.63
CA GLY A 1022 24.43 28.53 -11.31
C GLY A 1022 23.92 27.63 -10.18
N LEU A 1023 24.07 28.01 -8.91
CA LEU A 1023 23.56 27.20 -7.78
C LEU A 1023 22.03 26.99 -7.82
N ILE A 1024 21.28 27.73 -8.65
CA ILE A 1024 19.85 27.56 -8.95
C ILE A 1024 19.69 27.16 -10.45
N PRO A 1025 19.18 25.95 -10.80
CA PRO A 1025 19.18 25.42 -12.17
C PRO A 1025 17.89 25.77 -12.93
N VAL A 1026 17.92 26.89 -13.65
CA VAL A 1026 16.74 27.43 -14.36
C VAL A 1026 16.54 26.78 -15.75
N ALA A 1027 17.56 26.14 -16.32
CA ALA A 1027 17.56 25.61 -17.70
C ALA A 1027 16.71 24.33 -17.85
N ASP A 1028 17.01 23.31 -17.04
CA ASP A 1028 16.30 22.01 -17.02
C ASP A 1028 14.79 22.16 -16.83
N ALA A 1029 14.39 23.12 -15.98
CA ALA A 1029 13.00 23.43 -15.70
C ALA A 1029 12.20 23.84 -16.95
N LEU A 1030 12.86 24.49 -17.92
CA LEU A 1030 12.24 24.98 -19.14
C LEU A 1030 12.14 23.91 -20.25
N ILE A 1031 13.12 23.00 -20.34
CA ILE A 1031 13.20 21.97 -21.42
C ILE A 1031 12.19 20.82 -21.21
N SER A 1032 11.83 20.51 -19.95
CA SER A 1032 10.91 19.41 -19.58
C SER A 1032 9.48 19.50 -20.15
N GLN A 1033 9.12 20.59 -20.85
CA GLN A 1033 7.77 20.87 -21.32
C GLN A 1033 7.47 20.32 -22.76
N VAL A 1034 8.37 19.58 -23.43
CA VAL A 1034 8.15 19.00 -24.79
C VAL A 1034 8.53 17.48 -24.92
N PRO A 1035 7.57 16.54 -25.03
CA PRO A 1035 7.83 15.09 -24.85
C PRO A 1035 8.53 14.33 -26.01
N GLN A 1036 8.36 14.72 -27.26
CA GLN A 1036 8.93 13.96 -28.42
C GLN A 1036 10.46 14.01 -28.46
N LEU A 1037 11.06 15.09 -27.95
CA LEU A 1037 12.51 15.20 -27.76
C LEU A 1037 13.04 14.22 -26.69
N SER A 1038 12.19 13.78 -25.75
CA SER A 1038 12.60 12.91 -24.65
C SER A 1038 12.82 11.43 -25.04
N GLN A 1039 12.10 10.88 -26.03
CA GLN A 1039 12.27 9.47 -26.46
C GLN A 1039 13.56 9.26 -27.27
N ILE A 1040 13.95 10.26 -28.06
CA ILE A 1040 15.18 10.21 -28.86
C ILE A 1040 16.42 10.33 -27.96
N VAL A 1041 16.37 11.19 -26.94
CA VAL A 1041 17.45 11.33 -25.96
C VAL A 1041 17.62 10.04 -25.13
N LYS A 1042 16.53 9.31 -24.83
CA LYS A 1042 16.58 8.07 -24.04
C LYS A 1042 17.02 6.82 -24.82
N GLY A 1043 16.60 6.65 -26.08
CA GLY A 1043 17.06 5.54 -26.93
C GLY A 1043 18.56 5.63 -27.26
N ALA A 1044 19.10 6.85 -27.29
CA ALA A 1044 20.52 7.12 -27.48
C ALA A 1044 21.39 6.78 -26.25
N GLN A 1045 20.82 6.86 -25.05
CA GLN A 1045 21.54 6.62 -23.80
C GLN A 1045 21.72 5.12 -23.47
N SER A 1046 20.90 4.21 -24.02
CA SER A 1046 20.94 2.77 -23.67
C SER A 1046 22.01 1.94 -24.39
N ILE A 1047 22.59 2.43 -25.49
CA ILE A 1047 23.55 1.66 -26.31
C ILE A 1047 25.02 1.98 -25.98
N THR A 1048 25.34 3.09 -25.33
CA THR A 1048 26.74 3.61 -25.31
C THR A 1048 27.31 3.97 -23.94
N GLY A 1049 26.51 3.96 -22.88
CA GLY A 1049 26.95 3.99 -21.47
C GLY A 1049 27.79 5.16 -20.98
N LEU A 1050 28.35 6.04 -21.83
CA LEU A 1050 29.14 7.25 -21.50
C LEU A 1050 29.30 8.18 -22.72
N ASP A 1051 29.43 9.50 -22.48
CA ASP A 1051 29.61 10.67 -23.39
C ASP A 1051 29.45 10.45 -24.89
N VAL A 1052 28.36 10.97 -25.44
CA VAL A 1052 28.00 10.87 -26.85
C VAL A 1052 27.42 12.18 -27.33
N LYS A 1053 27.81 12.61 -28.53
CA LYS A 1053 27.14 13.74 -29.17
C LYS A 1053 25.83 13.25 -29.78
N LEU A 1054 24.73 13.80 -29.30
CA LEU A 1054 23.39 13.55 -29.84
C LEU A 1054 22.99 14.74 -30.71
N GLN A 1055 22.74 14.48 -31.98
CA GLN A 1055 22.18 15.47 -32.90
C GLN A 1055 20.82 14.98 -33.39
N ILE A 1056 19.81 15.82 -33.21
CA ILE A 1056 18.43 15.53 -33.63
C ILE A 1056 18.06 16.50 -34.74
N SER A 1057 17.70 15.95 -35.89
CA SER A 1057 17.27 16.74 -37.05
C SER A 1057 16.05 16.09 -37.70
N PRO A 1058 15.02 16.87 -38.06
CA PRO A 1058 13.89 16.36 -38.84
C PRO A 1058 14.35 16.04 -40.27
N THR A 1059 13.84 14.94 -40.83
CA THR A 1059 14.21 14.48 -42.18
C THR A 1059 12.99 13.91 -42.90
N VAL A 1060 12.91 14.05 -44.21
CA VAL A 1060 11.75 13.60 -45.01
C VAL A 1060 12.25 12.62 -46.07
N SER A 1061 11.64 11.45 -46.19
CA SER A 1061 12.03 10.44 -47.18
C SER A 1061 11.66 10.88 -48.60
N PRO A 1062 12.33 10.35 -49.64
CA PRO A 1062 11.93 10.59 -51.05
C PRO A 1062 10.54 10.06 -51.40
N THR A 1063 9.94 9.18 -50.57
CA THR A 1063 8.55 8.71 -50.69
C THR A 1063 7.55 9.55 -49.90
N GLY A 1064 7.98 10.65 -49.27
CA GLY A 1064 7.13 11.62 -48.57
C GLY A 1064 6.84 11.31 -47.10
N GLU A 1065 7.49 10.31 -46.50
CA GLU A 1065 7.32 9.98 -45.08
C GLU A 1065 8.25 10.87 -44.23
N VAL A 1066 7.71 11.58 -43.22
CA VAL A 1066 8.49 12.44 -42.31
C VAL A 1066 9.01 11.62 -41.14
N GLY A 1067 10.31 11.68 -40.91
CA GLY A 1067 10.96 11.00 -39.80
C GLY A 1067 11.96 11.88 -39.08
N ILE A 1068 12.43 11.40 -37.93
CA ILE A 1068 13.46 12.07 -37.14
C ILE A 1068 14.69 11.19 -37.20
N ASN A 1069 15.82 11.81 -37.55
CA ASN A 1069 17.12 11.14 -37.49
C ASN A 1069 17.78 11.48 -36.16
N ALA A 1070 18.11 10.43 -35.41
CA ALA A 1070 18.90 10.50 -34.21
C ALA A 1070 20.28 9.94 -34.52
N THR A 1071 21.28 10.81 -34.63
CA THR A 1071 22.67 10.38 -34.80
C THR A 1071 23.40 10.47 -33.48
N ILE A 1072 24.03 9.37 -33.11
CA ILE A 1072 24.74 9.18 -31.85
C ILE A 1072 26.18 8.87 -32.21
N SER A 1073 27.11 9.77 -31.94
CA SER A 1073 28.53 9.55 -32.23
C SER A 1073 29.41 9.70 -30.99
N LYS A 1074 30.35 8.76 -30.84
CA LYS A 1074 31.30 8.66 -29.73
C LYS A 1074 32.72 8.52 -30.26
N ASP A 1075 33.59 9.44 -29.88
CA ASP A 1075 35.02 9.28 -30.06
C ASP A 1075 35.51 8.28 -28.99
N ILE A 1076 35.83 7.04 -29.36
CA ILE A 1076 36.34 6.00 -28.45
C ILE A 1076 37.79 6.33 -28.05
N THR A 1077 38.56 6.89 -28.97
CA THR A 1077 39.85 7.53 -28.68
C THR A 1077 39.96 8.79 -29.53
N GLU A 1078 40.96 9.64 -29.27
CA GLU A 1078 41.27 10.79 -30.14
C GLU A 1078 41.48 10.39 -31.61
N LYS A 1079 41.76 9.09 -31.84
CA LYS A 1079 41.99 8.50 -33.15
C LYS A 1079 40.91 7.54 -33.64
N ILE A 1080 39.87 7.20 -32.87
CA ILE A 1080 38.84 6.24 -33.29
C ILE A 1080 37.49 6.75 -32.84
N SER A 1081 36.53 6.85 -33.74
CA SER A 1081 35.17 7.30 -33.47
C SER A 1081 34.16 6.31 -34.01
N VAL A 1082 33.14 6.00 -33.22
CA VAL A 1082 32.04 5.11 -33.61
C VAL A 1082 30.77 5.92 -33.62
N GLU A 1083 29.96 5.75 -34.66
CA GLU A 1083 28.66 6.39 -34.79
C GLU A 1083 27.56 5.36 -35.06
N HIS A 1084 26.42 5.57 -34.43
CA HIS A 1084 25.20 4.84 -34.70
C HIS A 1084 24.12 5.85 -35.08
N LYS A 1085 23.54 5.69 -36.25
CA LYS A 1085 22.42 6.50 -36.70
C LYS A 1085 21.16 5.64 -36.69
N GLN A 1086 20.17 6.08 -35.92
CA GLN A 1086 18.84 5.49 -35.88
C GLN A 1086 17.83 6.43 -36.52
N SER A 1087 17.16 5.96 -37.58
CA SER A 1087 16.11 6.71 -38.27
C SER A 1087 14.75 6.11 -37.95
N THR A 1088 13.73 6.95 -37.75
CA THR A 1088 12.34 6.48 -37.62
C THR A 1088 11.69 6.14 -38.98
N LEU A 1089 12.44 6.19 -40.09
CA LEU A 1089 11.99 5.88 -41.46
C LEU A 1089 12.21 4.40 -41.83
N LYS A 1090 11.33 3.81 -42.66
CA LYS A 1090 11.32 2.36 -42.96
C LYS A 1090 12.46 1.81 -43.83
N ASN A 1091 13.30 2.65 -44.45
CA ASN A 1091 14.37 2.22 -45.36
C ASN A 1091 15.58 1.64 -44.60
N PRO A 1092 16.02 0.38 -44.85
CA PRO A 1092 17.08 -0.27 -44.08
C PRO A 1092 18.48 0.37 -44.22
N LYS A 1093 18.71 1.26 -45.19
CA LYS A 1093 19.99 1.99 -45.33
C LYS A 1093 20.06 3.33 -44.58
N GLU A 1094 18.96 3.81 -44.01
CA GLU A 1094 18.94 5.03 -43.17
C GLU A 1094 19.29 4.76 -41.71
N THR A 1095 19.32 3.48 -41.31
CA THR A 1095 19.84 3.03 -40.02
C THR A 1095 21.14 2.26 -40.24
N TYR A 1096 22.24 2.75 -39.64
CA TYR A 1096 23.56 2.15 -39.78
C TYR A 1096 24.44 2.35 -38.55
N THR A 1097 25.47 1.51 -38.46
CA THR A 1097 26.57 1.66 -37.50
C THR A 1097 27.88 1.80 -38.26
N GLY A 1098 28.65 2.83 -37.93
CA GLY A 1098 29.93 3.12 -38.56
C GLY A 1098 31.03 3.32 -37.55
N GLU A 1099 32.25 3.03 -37.96
CA GLU A 1099 33.47 3.30 -37.20
C GLU A 1099 34.45 4.05 -38.10
N GLU A 1100 35.19 5.01 -37.55
CA GLU A 1100 36.15 5.84 -38.26
C GLU A 1100 37.43 5.99 -37.43
N VAL A 1101 38.55 5.55 -37.97
CA VAL A 1101 39.88 5.54 -37.36
C VAL A 1101 40.76 6.62 -38.01
N LYS A 1102 41.00 7.73 -37.30
CA LYS A 1102 42.02 8.75 -37.60
C LYS A 1102 43.43 8.23 -37.34
N LEU A 1103 44.12 7.81 -38.39
CA LEU A 1103 45.50 7.31 -38.34
C LEU A 1103 46.51 8.43 -37.95
N THR A 1104 46.29 9.64 -38.47
CA THR A 1104 47.01 10.88 -38.10
C THR A 1104 46.00 12.03 -37.98
N PRO A 1105 46.36 13.21 -37.41
CA PRO A 1105 45.40 14.33 -37.26
C PRO A 1105 44.67 14.72 -38.56
N ASN A 1106 45.28 14.39 -39.69
CA ASN A 1106 44.85 14.77 -41.03
C ASN A 1106 44.43 13.58 -41.89
N THR A 1107 44.36 12.34 -41.38
CA THR A 1107 43.95 11.17 -42.18
C THR A 1107 43.11 10.20 -41.35
N SER A 1108 41.91 9.84 -41.83
CA SER A 1108 41.03 8.83 -41.24
C SER A 1108 40.57 7.77 -42.24
N ILE A 1109 40.28 6.58 -41.73
CA ILE A 1109 39.68 5.45 -42.46
C ILE A 1109 38.48 4.97 -41.65
N GLY A 1110 37.30 4.96 -42.25
CA GLY A 1110 36.11 4.45 -41.59
C GLY A 1110 35.30 3.48 -42.44
N GLY A 1111 34.59 2.58 -41.79
CA GLY A 1111 33.67 1.62 -42.39
C GLY A 1111 32.27 1.78 -41.81
N ARG A 1112 31.23 1.59 -42.62
CA ARG A 1112 29.82 1.56 -42.19
C ARG A 1112 29.20 0.24 -42.57
N ILE A 1113 28.41 -0.32 -41.66
CA ILE A 1113 27.58 -1.49 -41.88
C ILE A 1113 26.13 -1.06 -41.72
N TYR A 1114 25.35 -1.23 -42.78
CA TYR A 1114 23.94 -0.90 -42.79
C TYR A 1114 23.12 -2.06 -42.21
N SER A 1115 21.86 -1.80 -41.81
CA SER A 1115 21.03 -2.83 -41.17
C SER A 1115 20.74 -4.06 -42.05
N ASP A 1116 20.93 -3.96 -43.38
CA ASP A 1116 20.81 -5.04 -44.36
C ASP A 1116 22.11 -5.86 -44.56
N ARG A 1117 23.15 -5.57 -43.76
CA ARG A 1117 24.50 -6.17 -43.75
C ARG A 1117 25.40 -5.78 -44.93
N SER A 1118 24.98 -4.86 -45.80
CA SER A 1118 25.89 -4.27 -46.78
C SER A 1118 26.93 -3.36 -46.12
N GLN A 1119 28.16 -3.32 -46.65
CA GLN A 1119 29.30 -2.62 -46.05
C GLN A 1119 29.90 -1.55 -46.99
N GLU A 1120 30.26 -0.40 -46.44
CA GLU A 1120 30.93 0.71 -47.15
C GLU A 1120 32.22 1.09 -46.40
N TYR A 1121 33.33 1.29 -47.11
CA TYR A 1121 34.60 1.73 -46.52
C TYR A 1121 35.06 3.04 -47.16
N ARG A 1122 35.50 3.99 -46.34
CA ARG A 1122 35.78 5.37 -46.74
C ARG A 1122 37.07 5.89 -46.09
N VAL A 1123 38.00 6.36 -46.91
CA VAL A 1123 39.28 6.97 -46.46
C VAL A 1123 39.21 8.48 -46.69
N ARG A 1124 39.60 9.29 -45.69
CA ARG A 1124 39.52 10.75 -45.72
C ARG A 1124 40.82 11.41 -45.25
N ILE A 1125 41.38 12.30 -46.06
CA ILE A 1125 42.61 13.05 -45.75
C ILE A 1125 42.27 14.56 -45.75
N ARG A 1126 42.61 15.30 -44.68
CA ARG A 1126 42.39 16.75 -44.51
C ARG A 1126 43.66 17.48 -44.04
N LYS A 1127 44.24 18.31 -44.91
CA LYS A 1127 45.34 19.25 -44.62
C LYS A 1127 44.76 20.68 -44.68
N LYS A 1128 44.84 21.48 -43.62
CA LYS A 1128 44.28 22.86 -43.60
C LYS A 1128 45.38 23.87 -43.95
N PHE A 1129 45.11 24.73 -44.94
CA PHE A 1129 45.90 25.91 -45.32
C PHE A 1129 45.28 27.14 -44.64
N ASP A 1130 46.10 28.04 -44.08
CA ASP A 1130 45.67 29.26 -43.38
C ASP A 1130 45.10 30.30 -44.35
N PHE A 1131 43.77 30.43 -44.41
CA PHE A 1131 43.02 31.67 -44.72
C PHE A 1131 41.64 31.62 -44.03
#